data_AF-A0A842SE73-F1
#
_entry.id   AF-A0A842SE73-F1
#
_cell.length_a   1.000
_cell.length_b   1.000
_cell.length_c   1.000
_cell.angle_alpha   90.00
_cell.angle_beta   90.00
_cell.angle_gamma   90.00
#
_symmetry.space_group_name_H-M   'P 1'
#
loop_
_entity.id
_entity.type
_entity.pdbx_description
1 polymer ?
#
loop_
_entity_poly.entity_id
_entity_poly.type
_entity_poly.pdbx_seq_one_letter_code
_entity_poly.pdbx_strand_id
1 'polypeptide(L)'
;MKFLKDLKKKILVVNGAMGTFFQGKYPEGSCLYELNIRNPEIVNSVQKQYLDSGCDMIEALTFNANRHNLSKYGLSEKTSLINKKAVEITKKLAEQYDEKKYVFASIGSLGQYVEPIGNIAFKESYKIYKEQISACKDADVIMLETFSEVRDLKAAILAAKGSTEKPIIVETTFEKNLRTATGSDVLTALNICESMGVDVFGINCGLRPSEMEKIVEIMVKKTNLPIIVQPNAGIPKLKDNKTVFETDPEKFAEYMEKFAKSGVNIVGACCGTTPKHIKKIRSAVKNIKPAKRKTEIYPMLSSRTKTVELKRPIIIGERINPSNRKAMSQELKENKFNILKKEAVMQSKKSDCLDVNVGIAGADEPLLMKKAIQSIQESVENPLVIDTSDIDALKKALKLSNGKVLINSVNGKKESLETILPLAKKYGAAVIGLCLDETGVARSTEKKIKIAEKIISACRKYKIPKKDIYIDCVTLAVCTDQQSAEETLKAIKKIKELEVNTVLGISNISHGLPARSILNSSFLVIALNYGLDAVIIDPLDAGMINAFNSALVLAGKDENCKRYIREVKGKTVKKEAGRKKTIEEKIQDAVYFGEKEIITDYVNQALEKYKPLEINDILIDSLKKVGKDFKCEEIFLPQVLASADAMKKAFSELKKNLDKSEIKNKGKILFATVKNDVHDIGKNIVISLLETQGYEIIDLGTNVSAEKIVKKAKEINADVLCLSALMTTTMTEMPKVIEELKKENLRIPVIVGGAVVNKEFADEIGARYSKDAMKAVEDVREVMEG
;
A
#
# COMPACT_ATOMS: atom_id res chain seq x y z
N MET A 1 4.24 9.36 28.44
CA MET A 1 3.03 8.71 29.00
C MET A 1 1.87 9.67 29.35
N LYS A 2 2.08 10.96 29.71
CA LYS A 2 0.96 11.90 29.99
C LYS A 2 0.05 12.13 28.78
N PHE A 3 0.63 12.35 27.58
CA PHE A 3 -0.10 12.53 26.32
C PHE A 3 -1.19 11.48 26.08
N LEU A 4 -0.84 10.18 26.06
CA LEU A 4 -1.79 9.09 25.85
C LEU A 4 -2.86 8.98 26.95
N LYS A 5 -2.57 9.45 28.17
CA LYS A 5 -3.57 9.51 29.26
C LYS A 5 -4.58 10.63 29.01
N ASP A 6 -4.14 11.77 28.49
CA ASP A 6 -5.00 12.92 28.22
C ASP A 6 -5.97 12.65 27.06
N LEU A 7 -5.56 11.86 26.06
CA LEU A 7 -6.44 11.36 24.98
C LEU A 7 -7.66 10.56 25.47
N LYS A 8 -7.60 10.02 26.69
CA LYS A 8 -8.72 9.31 27.34
C LYS A 8 -9.65 10.25 28.12
N LYS A 9 -9.23 11.49 28.36
CA LYS A 9 -9.92 12.45 29.24
C LYS A 9 -10.57 13.59 28.47
N LYS A 10 -9.91 14.08 27.42
CA LYS A 10 -10.36 15.22 26.62
C LYS A 10 -10.01 15.03 25.15
N ILE A 11 -10.74 15.72 24.29
CA ILE A 11 -10.38 15.89 22.88
C ILE A 11 -9.22 16.88 22.80
N LEU A 12 -8.15 16.53 22.09
CA LEU A 12 -7.03 17.44 21.83
C LEU A 12 -7.21 18.13 20.48
N VAL A 13 -6.83 19.41 20.43
CA VAL A 13 -6.85 20.20 19.19
C VAL A 13 -5.42 20.42 18.67
N VAL A 14 -5.16 20.07 17.42
CA VAL A 14 -3.88 20.32 16.73
C VAL A 14 -3.94 21.65 15.97
N ASN A 15 -2.80 22.31 15.76
CA ASN A 15 -2.71 23.50 14.92
C ASN A 15 -3.17 23.25 13.47
N GLY A 16 -3.35 24.34 12.73
CA GLY A 16 -3.68 24.31 11.30
C GLY A 16 -2.43 24.27 10.42
N ALA A 17 -2.61 24.55 9.14
CA ALA A 17 -1.51 24.55 8.17
C ALA A 17 -0.34 25.46 8.58
N MET A 18 0.87 24.89 8.56
CA MET A 18 2.11 25.67 8.65
C MET A 18 2.52 26.15 7.26
N GLY A 19 2.69 25.25 6.29
CA GLY A 19 3.20 25.58 4.94
C GLY A 19 2.47 26.73 4.24
N THR A 20 1.15 26.62 4.04
CA THR A 20 0.36 27.68 3.38
C THR A 20 0.31 28.98 4.20
N PHE A 21 0.48 28.90 5.52
CA PHE A 21 0.45 30.08 6.39
C PHE A 21 1.79 30.83 6.46
N PHE A 22 2.89 30.16 6.07
CA PHE A 22 4.20 30.80 5.84
C PHE A 22 4.35 31.37 4.42
N GLN A 23 3.47 31.02 3.47
CA GLN A 23 3.56 31.53 2.10
C GLN A 23 3.58 33.08 2.08
N GLY A 24 4.57 33.65 1.40
CA GLY A 24 4.78 35.11 1.33
C GLY A 24 5.43 35.75 2.57
N LYS A 25 5.80 34.97 3.59
CA LYS A 25 6.49 35.45 4.81
C LYS A 25 8.00 35.17 4.82
N TYR A 26 8.52 34.55 3.77
CA TYR A 26 9.95 34.25 3.59
C TYR A 26 10.33 34.41 2.10
N PRO A 27 11.61 34.66 1.77
CA PRO A 27 12.04 34.91 0.40
C PRO A 27 11.69 33.76 -0.56
N GLU A 28 11.21 34.10 -1.75
CA GLU A 28 10.91 33.11 -2.78
C GLU A 28 12.17 32.32 -3.18
N GLY A 29 12.01 31.02 -3.43
CA GLY A 29 13.13 30.11 -3.72
C GLY A 29 13.99 29.70 -2.53
N SER A 30 13.79 30.28 -1.33
CA SER A 30 14.51 29.87 -0.11
C SER A 30 13.88 28.68 0.61
N CYS A 31 14.64 28.03 1.48
CA CYS A 31 14.18 26.87 2.25
C CYS A 31 13.39 27.31 3.49
N LEU A 32 12.09 26.96 3.56
CA LEU A 32 11.22 27.26 4.71
C LEU A 32 11.85 26.83 6.05
N TYR A 33 12.47 25.65 6.08
CA TYR A 33 13.03 25.08 7.32
C TYR A 33 14.29 25.81 7.80
N GLU A 34 14.95 26.60 6.95
CA GLU A 34 16.08 27.43 7.36
C GLU A 34 15.65 28.55 8.33
N LEU A 35 14.37 28.94 8.33
CA LEU A 35 13.84 29.92 9.28
C LEU A 35 14.06 29.50 10.74
N ASN A 36 14.10 28.19 11.03
CA ASN A 36 14.36 27.67 12.37
C ASN A 36 15.70 28.14 12.96
N ILE A 37 16.68 28.47 12.10
CA ILE A 37 18.01 28.92 12.51
C ILE A 37 18.27 30.38 12.18
N ARG A 38 17.75 30.88 11.05
CA ARG A 38 18.03 32.25 10.58
C ARG A 38 17.05 33.28 11.15
N ASN A 39 15.77 32.93 11.24
CA ASN A 39 14.71 33.86 11.61
C ASN A 39 13.64 33.17 12.49
N PRO A 40 14.02 32.64 13.67
CA PRO A 40 13.11 31.89 14.53
C PRO A 40 11.91 32.73 15.00
N GLU A 41 12.05 34.06 15.06
CA GLU A 41 10.94 34.95 15.43
C GLU A 41 9.76 34.90 14.45
N ILE A 42 10.01 34.67 13.15
CA ILE A 42 8.94 34.48 12.16
C ILE A 42 8.18 33.19 12.47
N VAL A 43 8.90 32.13 12.85
CA VAL A 43 8.32 30.83 13.23
C VAL A 43 7.47 30.98 14.50
N ASN A 44 8.02 31.62 15.53
CA ASN A 44 7.33 31.87 16.79
C ASN A 44 6.07 32.74 16.59
N SER A 45 6.14 33.77 15.75
CA SER A 45 4.99 34.64 15.45
C SER A 45 3.81 33.86 14.85
N VAL A 46 4.09 32.90 13.98
CA VAL A 46 3.08 32.00 13.42
C VAL A 46 2.54 31.02 14.47
N GLN A 47 3.43 30.35 15.19
CA GLN A 47 3.04 29.35 16.20
C GLN A 47 2.23 29.99 17.34
N LYS A 48 2.60 31.21 17.74
CA LYS A 48 1.89 31.98 18.76
C LYS A 48 0.44 32.24 18.35
N GLN A 49 0.16 32.57 17.09
CA GLN A 49 -1.21 32.76 16.61
C GLN A 49 -2.07 31.48 16.73
N TYR A 50 -1.48 30.31 16.51
CA TYR A 50 -2.18 29.03 16.70
C TYR A 50 -2.39 28.68 18.18
N LEU A 51 -1.38 28.92 19.03
CA LEU A 51 -1.47 28.72 20.47
C LEU A 51 -2.50 29.65 21.12
N ASP A 52 -2.50 30.94 20.73
CA ASP A 52 -3.50 31.95 21.11
C ASP A 52 -4.92 31.58 20.64
N SER A 53 -5.03 30.77 19.58
CA SER A 53 -6.32 30.22 19.10
C SER A 53 -6.79 28.98 19.88
N GLY A 54 -5.96 28.48 20.81
CA GLY A 54 -6.32 27.45 21.76
C GLY A 54 -6.03 26.01 21.33
N CYS A 55 -5.06 25.77 20.43
CA CYS A 55 -4.61 24.40 20.21
C CYS A 55 -3.96 23.80 21.48
N ASP A 56 -4.08 22.49 21.65
CA ASP A 56 -3.40 21.69 22.68
C ASP A 56 -2.05 21.14 22.17
N MET A 57 -1.91 21.00 20.85
CA MET A 57 -0.74 20.48 20.17
C MET A 57 -0.24 21.48 19.13
N ILE A 58 1.09 21.68 19.08
CA ILE A 58 1.73 22.60 18.15
C ILE A 58 2.90 21.93 17.42
N GLU A 59 2.91 22.10 16.11
CA GLU A 59 3.93 21.58 15.19
C GLU A 59 5.24 22.35 15.34
N ALA A 60 6.33 21.63 15.61
CA ALA A 60 7.67 22.14 15.32
C ALA A 60 7.89 22.12 13.81
N LEU A 61 8.41 23.21 13.23
CA LEU A 61 8.54 23.36 11.77
C LEU A 61 9.59 22.39 11.18
N THR A 62 9.22 21.11 11.05
CA THR A 62 10.11 20.00 10.72
C THR A 62 9.61 19.11 9.59
N PHE A 63 8.38 19.26 9.08
CA PHE A 63 7.72 18.35 8.12
C PHE A 63 8.69 17.69 7.11
N ASN A 64 9.27 18.48 6.19
CA ASN A 64 10.31 18.02 5.24
C ASN A 64 11.70 18.58 5.55
N ALA A 65 12.05 18.77 6.82
CA ALA A 65 13.41 19.16 7.22
C ALA A 65 14.39 17.96 7.18
N ASN A 66 14.29 17.09 6.18
CA ASN A 66 15.12 15.90 6.03
C ASN A 66 16.29 16.14 5.07
N ARG A 67 17.33 15.29 5.15
CA ARG A 67 18.55 15.43 4.33
C ARG A 67 18.27 15.50 2.83
N HIS A 68 17.31 14.73 2.32
CA HIS A 68 16.96 14.70 0.90
C HIS A 68 16.32 16.01 0.43
N ASN A 69 15.43 16.60 1.21
CA ASN A 69 14.82 17.87 0.85
C ASN A 69 15.78 19.05 1.07
N LEU A 70 16.58 19.02 2.14
CA LEU A 70 17.55 20.07 2.45
C LEU A 70 18.74 20.11 1.48
N SER A 71 19.09 19.00 0.83
CA SER A 71 20.17 18.97 -0.17
C SER A 71 19.86 19.85 -1.38
N LYS A 72 18.59 19.99 -1.76
CA LYS A 72 18.12 20.89 -2.85
C LYS A 72 18.49 22.36 -2.61
N TYR A 73 18.77 22.71 -1.35
CA TYR A 73 19.14 24.06 -0.91
C TYR A 73 20.58 24.15 -0.39
N GLY A 74 21.39 23.09 -0.52
CA GLY A 74 22.75 23.04 0.03
C GLY A 74 22.81 22.97 1.56
N LEU A 75 21.73 22.50 2.21
CA LEU A 75 21.58 22.48 3.68
C LEU A 75 21.64 21.06 4.29
N SER A 76 22.08 20.05 3.53
CA SER A 76 22.11 18.64 3.98
C SER A 76 22.87 18.45 5.30
N GLU A 77 24.01 19.12 5.47
CA GLU A 77 24.84 19.02 6.68
C GLU A 77 24.23 19.75 7.89
N LYS A 78 23.22 20.60 7.68
CA LYS A 78 22.49 21.29 8.74
C LYS A 78 21.21 20.56 9.17
N THR A 79 20.93 19.36 8.64
CA THR A 79 19.70 18.58 8.94
C THR A 79 19.47 18.44 10.44
N SER A 80 20.46 17.95 11.19
CA SER A 80 20.34 17.77 12.64
C SER A 80 20.13 19.09 13.39
N LEU A 81 20.88 20.13 13.01
CA LEU A 81 20.80 21.45 13.64
C LEU A 81 19.43 22.09 13.43
N ILE A 82 18.91 22.08 12.19
CA ILE A 82 17.63 22.67 11.83
C ILE A 82 16.49 22.02 12.62
N ASN A 83 16.42 20.69 12.65
CA ASN A 83 15.37 19.96 13.38
C ASN A 83 15.46 20.19 14.89
N LYS A 84 16.66 20.11 15.46
CA LYS A 84 16.86 20.36 16.89
C LYS A 84 16.41 21.77 17.28
N LYS A 85 16.78 22.78 16.48
CA LYS A 85 16.38 24.17 16.72
C LYS A 85 14.88 24.37 16.58
N ALA A 86 14.25 23.75 15.59
CA ALA A 86 12.80 23.80 15.41
C ALA A 86 12.05 23.30 16.67
N VAL A 87 12.47 22.16 17.24
CA VAL A 87 11.88 21.62 18.48
C VAL A 87 12.19 22.53 19.68
N GLU A 88 13.43 23.03 19.80
CA GLU A 88 13.85 23.90 20.90
C GLU A 88 13.02 25.19 20.98
N ILE A 89 12.89 25.92 19.87
CA ILE A 89 12.15 27.19 19.84
C ILE A 89 10.67 26.98 20.11
N THR A 90 10.08 25.91 19.55
CA THR A 90 8.67 25.59 19.73
C THR A 90 8.36 25.21 21.17
N LYS A 91 9.26 24.48 21.85
CA LYS A 91 9.12 24.16 23.27
C LYS A 91 9.20 25.38 24.17
N LYS A 92 10.18 26.25 23.94
CA LYS A 92 10.32 27.51 24.69
C LYS A 92 9.06 28.37 24.58
N LEU A 93 8.45 28.43 23.39
CA LEU A 93 7.18 29.13 23.20
C LEU A 93 6.02 28.43 23.92
N ALA A 94 5.92 27.10 23.79
CA ALA A 94 4.87 26.30 24.42
C ALA A 94 4.90 26.38 25.97
N GLU A 95 6.07 26.57 26.57
CA GLU A 95 6.26 26.73 28.02
C GLU A 95 5.75 28.07 28.57
N GLN A 96 5.46 29.05 27.70
CA GLN A 96 4.88 30.34 28.11
C GLN A 96 3.38 30.27 28.43
N TYR A 97 2.74 29.12 28.22
CA TYR A 97 1.31 28.92 28.45
C TYR A 97 1.08 28.07 29.71
N ASP A 98 0.11 28.47 30.54
CA ASP A 98 -0.23 27.77 31.79
C ASP A 98 -0.71 26.33 31.54
N GLU A 99 -1.54 26.15 30.51
CA GLU A 99 -2.00 24.82 30.11
C GLU A 99 -0.90 24.09 29.34
N LYS A 100 -0.65 22.83 29.71
CA LYS A 100 0.32 21.99 28.99
C LYS A 100 -0.01 21.91 27.49
N LYS A 101 0.89 22.48 26.69
CA LYS A 101 0.94 22.33 25.22
C LYS A 101 1.90 21.22 24.84
N TYR A 102 1.49 20.36 23.93
CA TYR A 102 2.33 19.28 23.40
C TYR A 102 3.02 19.74 22.13
N VAL A 103 4.35 19.68 22.12
CA VAL A 103 5.14 19.95 20.91
C VAL A 103 5.36 18.64 20.17
N PHE A 104 4.93 18.57 18.92
CA PHE A 104 5.21 17.41 18.08
C PHE A 104 6.19 17.77 16.96
N ALA A 105 7.09 16.83 16.68
CA ALA A 105 7.91 16.91 15.48
C ALA A 105 7.14 16.26 14.33
N SER A 106 6.86 17.06 13.31
CA SER A 106 6.24 16.61 12.08
C SER A 106 7.28 16.03 11.13
N ILE A 107 6.99 14.85 10.59
CA ILE A 107 7.83 14.10 9.65
C ILE A 107 6.95 13.71 8.45
N GLY A 108 7.15 14.40 7.32
CA GLY A 108 6.45 14.12 6.07
C GLY A 108 7.08 12.98 5.26
N SER A 109 6.34 12.47 4.28
CA SER A 109 6.88 11.53 3.28
C SER A 109 8.03 12.15 2.48
N LEU A 110 8.91 11.32 1.91
CA LEU A 110 10.04 11.81 1.10
C LEU A 110 9.64 12.40 -0.26
N GLY A 111 8.38 12.24 -0.67
CA GLY A 111 7.91 12.63 -2.00
C GLY A 111 8.48 11.77 -3.14
N GLN A 112 9.02 10.60 -2.81
CA GLN A 112 9.53 9.60 -3.76
C GLN A 112 9.01 8.22 -3.34
N TYR A 113 8.70 7.37 -4.33
CA TYR A 113 8.33 5.99 -4.05
C TYR A 113 9.55 5.16 -3.70
N VAL A 114 9.40 4.27 -2.72
CA VAL A 114 10.45 3.33 -2.31
C VAL A 114 10.48 2.15 -3.30
N GLU A 115 11.68 1.65 -3.63
CA GLU A 115 11.86 0.44 -4.43
C GLU A 115 10.94 -0.69 -3.91
N PRO A 116 10.25 -1.47 -4.77
CA PRO A 116 10.48 -1.57 -6.20
C PRO A 116 9.68 -0.58 -7.06
N ILE A 117 8.80 0.23 -6.47
CA ILE A 117 7.94 1.15 -7.26
C ILE A 117 8.71 2.39 -7.71
N GLY A 118 9.57 2.93 -6.84
CA GLY A 118 10.44 4.05 -7.20
C GLY A 118 11.92 3.75 -6.99
N ASN A 119 12.72 4.81 -6.98
CA ASN A 119 14.17 4.73 -7.13
C ASN A 119 14.95 4.81 -5.80
N ILE A 120 14.28 5.16 -4.69
CA ILE A 120 14.96 5.23 -3.40
C ILE A 120 14.92 3.87 -2.70
N ALA A 121 16.11 3.39 -2.32
CA ALA A 121 16.22 2.13 -1.62
C ALA A 121 15.63 2.23 -0.20
N PHE A 122 14.91 1.20 0.26
CA PHE A 122 14.32 1.18 1.61
C PHE A 122 15.32 1.49 2.73
N LYS A 123 16.57 1.05 2.57
CA LYS A 123 17.66 1.30 3.54
C LYS A 123 18.02 2.79 3.59
N GLU A 124 17.95 3.48 2.46
CA GLU A 124 18.22 4.91 2.37
C GLU A 124 17.07 5.72 2.98
N SER A 125 15.82 5.42 2.63
CA SER A 125 14.65 6.04 3.25
C SER A 125 14.69 5.92 4.77
N TYR A 126 14.96 4.72 5.29
CA TYR A 126 15.14 4.48 6.73
C TYR A 126 16.23 5.36 7.35
N LYS A 127 17.39 5.54 6.68
CA LYS A 127 18.48 6.38 7.19
C LYS A 127 18.08 7.85 7.26
N ILE A 128 17.41 8.35 6.23
CA ILE A 128 16.94 9.73 6.17
C ILE A 128 15.96 10.02 7.31
N TYR A 129 14.95 9.16 7.51
CA TYR A 129 14.02 9.29 8.63
C TYR A 129 14.72 9.18 9.98
N LYS A 130 15.63 8.20 10.12
CA LYS A 130 16.37 8.00 11.37
C LYS A 130 17.15 9.25 11.76
N GLU A 131 17.83 9.90 10.82
CA GLU A 131 18.57 11.13 11.06
C GLU A 131 17.66 12.26 11.56
N GLN A 132 16.56 12.53 10.84
CA GLN A 132 15.62 13.60 11.18
C GLN A 132 14.94 13.35 12.53
N ILE A 133 14.42 12.14 12.77
CA ILE A 133 13.71 11.80 14.01
C ILE A 133 14.66 11.83 15.21
N SER A 134 15.90 11.37 15.05
CA SER A 134 16.89 11.40 16.14
C SER A 134 17.22 12.85 16.56
N ALA A 135 17.21 13.79 15.63
CA ALA A 135 17.39 15.22 15.91
C ALA A 135 16.17 15.84 16.63
N CYS A 136 15.00 15.22 16.52
CA CYS A 136 13.73 15.66 17.12
C CYS A 136 13.39 15.02 18.47
N LYS A 137 14.31 14.28 19.09
CA LYS A 137 14.05 13.44 20.29
C LYS A 137 13.44 14.16 21.49
N ASP A 138 13.63 15.48 21.58
CA ASP A 138 13.15 16.32 22.70
C ASP A 138 11.68 16.73 22.56
N ALA A 139 11.05 16.45 21.42
CA ALA A 139 9.62 16.62 21.20
C ALA A 139 8.80 15.74 22.18
N ASP A 140 7.56 16.14 22.42
CA ASP A 140 6.63 15.36 23.25
C ASP A 140 6.07 14.16 22.47
N VAL A 141 5.94 14.29 21.15
CA VAL A 141 5.33 13.34 20.21
C VAL A 141 6.06 13.38 18.87
N ILE A 142 6.21 12.24 18.19
CA ILE A 142 6.60 12.19 16.77
C ILE A 142 5.36 11.92 15.94
N MET A 143 5.12 12.75 14.92
CA MET A 143 3.99 12.61 14.01
C MET A 143 4.53 12.34 12.60
N LEU A 144 4.24 11.14 12.08
CA LEU A 144 4.52 10.76 10.70
C LEU A 144 3.27 11.09 9.88
N GLU A 145 3.28 12.15 9.09
CA GLU A 145 2.06 12.67 8.45
C GLU A 145 2.13 12.73 6.92
N THR A 146 0.96 12.66 6.28
CA THR A 146 0.80 12.73 4.81
C THR A 146 1.47 11.57 4.05
N PHE A 147 1.46 10.36 4.60
CA PHE A 147 1.98 9.19 3.88
C PHE A 147 0.95 8.62 2.89
N SER A 148 1.34 8.48 1.62
CA SER A 148 0.53 7.88 0.55
C SER A 148 1.04 6.51 0.07
N GLU A 149 2.20 6.08 0.58
CA GLU A 149 2.79 4.77 0.33
C GLU A 149 3.09 4.05 1.64
N VAL A 150 2.57 2.82 1.77
CA VAL A 150 2.80 1.98 2.95
C VAL A 150 4.27 1.61 3.12
N ARG A 151 5.03 1.38 2.05
CA ARG A 151 6.43 0.97 2.16
C ARG A 151 7.33 2.09 2.70
N ASP A 152 7.12 3.32 2.22
CA ASP A 152 7.74 4.54 2.77
C ASP A 152 7.36 4.71 4.24
N LEU A 153 6.07 4.55 4.55
CA LEU A 153 5.55 4.62 5.92
C LEU A 153 6.18 3.57 6.84
N LYS A 154 6.37 2.33 6.38
CA LYS A 154 7.06 1.27 7.15
C LYS A 154 8.51 1.67 7.46
N ALA A 155 9.22 2.29 6.51
CA ALA A 155 10.57 2.78 6.74
C ALA A 155 10.58 3.87 7.83
N ALA A 156 9.64 4.81 7.78
CA ALA A 156 9.47 5.87 8.77
C ALA A 156 9.11 5.33 10.17
N ILE A 157 8.16 4.38 10.28
CA ILE A 157 7.77 3.76 11.56
C ILE A 157 8.95 3.00 12.17
N LEU A 158 9.69 2.21 11.39
CA LEU A 158 10.87 1.50 11.87
C LEU A 158 11.96 2.46 12.35
N ALA A 159 12.18 3.57 11.63
CA ALA A 159 13.11 4.60 12.05
C ALA A 159 12.66 5.26 13.36
N ALA A 160 11.37 5.60 13.48
CA ALA A 160 10.81 6.18 14.70
C ALA A 160 10.98 5.27 15.92
N LYS A 161 10.55 4.00 15.81
CA LYS A 161 10.69 3.00 16.88
C LYS A 161 12.14 2.69 17.25
N GLY A 162 13.08 2.88 16.32
CA GLY A 162 14.51 2.71 16.56
C GLY A 162 15.24 3.95 17.08
N SER A 163 14.59 5.11 17.06
CA SER A 163 15.21 6.41 17.42
C SER A 163 14.61 7.04 18.68
N THR A 164 13.42 6.64 19.10
CA THR A 164 12.75 7.29 20.24
C THR A 164 11.71 6.39 20.91
N GLU A 165 11.47 6.65 22.20
CA GLU A 165 10.41 6.05 23.02
C GLU A 165 9.19 6.99 23.17
N LYS A 166 9.19 8.12 22.46
CA LYS A 166 8.05 9.05 22.45
C LYS A 166 6.85 8.40 21.74
N PRO A 167 5.61 8.77 22.10
CA PRO A 167 4.43 8.34 21.35
C PRO A 167 4.55 8.68 19.87
N ILE A 168 4.16 7.74 19.02
CA ILE A 168 4.18 7.89 17.56
C ILE A 168 2.75 7.98 17.05
N ILE A 169 2.46 9.09 16.39
CA ILE A 169 1.23 9.29 15.60
C ILE A 169 1.57 9.00 14.14
N VAL A 170 0.69 8.28 13.46
CA VAL A 170 0.76 8.08 12.01
C VAL A 170 -0.51 8.59 11.35
N GLU A 171 -0.34 9.42 10.32
CA GLU A 171 -1.41 9.85 9.45
C GLU A 171 -1.12 9.46 8.00
N THR A 172 -2.12 8.82 7.39
CA THR A 172 -2.10 8.47 5.97
C THR A 172 -3.06 9.36 5.19
N THR A 173 -2.71 9.68 3.95
CA THR A 173 -3.61 10.40 3.04
C THR A 173 -4.30 9.42 2.10
N PHE A 174 -5.61 9.64 1.92
CA PHE A 174 -6.48 8.82 1.07
C PHE A 174 -7.14 9.68 0.01
N GLU A 175 -7.45 9.06 -1.13
CA GLU A 175 -8.28 9.64 -2.17
C GLU A 175 -9.76 9.32 -1.94
N LYS A 176 -10.64 9.88 -2.79
CA LYS A 176 -12.10 9.70 -2.69
C LYS A 176 -12.55 8.24 -2.79
N ASN A 177 -11.74 7.38 -3.40
CA ASN A 177 -11.94 5.92 -3.49
C ASN A 177 -11.56 5.17 -2.19
N LEU A 178 -11.21 5.88 -1.11
CA LEU A 178 -10.80 5.30 0.18
C LEU A 178 -9.48 4.51 0.12
N ARG A 179 -8.63 4.81 -0.87
CA ARG A 179 -7.30 4.20 -1.03
C ARG A 179 -6.21 5.26 -1.02
N THR A 180 -5.02 4.86 -0.60
CA THR A 180 -3.81 5.66 -0.78
C THR A 180 -3.43 5.69 -2.26
N ALA A 181 -2.54 6.62 -2.66
CA ALA A 181 -2.07 6.73 -4.04
C ALA A 181 -1.47 5.43 -4.61
N THR A 182 -1.01 4.54 -3.72
CA THR A 182 -0.42 3.25 -4.10
C THR A 182 -1.37 2.06 -3.95
N GLY A 183 -2.64 2.30 -3.59
CA GLY A 183 -3.73 1.31 -3.62
C GLY A 183 -4.10 0.68 -2.29
N SER A 184 -3.47 1.06 -1.17
CA SER A 184 -3.80 0.52 0.15
C SER A 184 -5.14 1.08 0.64
N ASP A 185 -6.08 0.21 0.97
CA ASP A 185 -7.33 0.64 1.61
C ASP A 185 -7.13 1.08 3.07
N VAL A 186 -8.14 1.75 3.63
CA VAL A 186 -8.13 2.27 5.01
C VAL A 186 -7.79 1.19 6.04
N LEU A 187 -8.41 0.02 5.91
CA LEU A 187 -8.23 -1.09 6.85
C LEU A 187 -6.80 -1.65 6.79
N THR A 188 -6.22 -1.69 5.60
CA THR A 188 -4.86 -2.16 5.33
C THR A 188 -3.82 -1.24 5.91
N ALA A 189 -3.92 0.06 5.66
CA ALA A 189 -3.03 1.04 6.28
C ALA A 189 -3.11 0.96 7.82
N LEU A 190 -4.33 0.95 8.36
CA LEU A 190 -4.58 0.84 9.80
C LEU A 190 -3.97 -0.42 10.42
N ASN A 191 -4.19 -1.60 9.84
CA ASN A 191 -3.70 -2.86 10.41
C ASN A 191 -2.18 -2.95 10.39
N ILE A 192 -1.53 -2.43 9.34
CA ILE A 192 -0.07 -2.38 9.23
C ILE A 192 0.51 -1.43 10.28
N CYS A 193 -0.06 -0.23 10.44
CA CYS A 193 0.38 0.71 11.46
C CYS A 193 0.20 0.15 12.87
N GLU A 194 -0.97 -0.43 13.16
CA GLU A 194 -1.25 -1.04 14.46
C GLU A 194 -0.28 -2.19 14.77
N SER A 195 0.02 -3.06 13.80
CA SER A 195 0.91 -4.20 14.03
C SER A 195 2.35 -3.79 14.29
N MET A 196 2.78 -2.66 13.72
CA MET A 196 4.11 -2.06 13.98
C MET A 196 4.16 -1.24 15.27
N GLY A 197 3.07 -1.23 16.05
CA GLY A 197 3.02 -0.66 17.39
C GLY A 197 2.86 0.86 17.42
N VAL A 198 2.25 1.46 16.39
CA VAL A 198 1.87 2.87 16.39
C VAL A 198 0.91 3.18 17.56
N ASP A 199 1.03 4.38 18.15
CA ASP A 199 0.25 4.76 19.34
C ASP A 199 -1.06 5.47 19.00
N VAL A 200 -1.13 6.18 17.86
CA VAL A 200 -2.32 6.87 17.33
C VAL A 200 -2.31 6.76 15.81
N PHE A 201 -3.45 6.42 15.21
CA PHE A 201 -3.59 6.34 13.75
C PHE A 201 -4.64 7.32 13.25
N GLY A 202 -4.45 7.91 12.08
CA GLY A 202 -5.43 8.83 11.53
C GLY A 202 -5.20 9.24 10.10
N ILE A 203 -5.85 10.33 9.73
CA ILE A 203 -5.89 10.83 8.37
C ILE A 203 -5.72 12.33 8.32
N ASN A 204 -4.94 12.78 7.36
CA ASN A 204 -4.74 14.18 7.10
C ASN A 204 -4.66 14.45 5.59
N CYS A 205 -4.90 15.71 5.23
CA CYS A 205 -4.79 16.20 3.85
C CYS A 205 -5.70 15.42 2.85
N GLY A 206 -5.53 15.69 1.55
CA GLY A 206 -6.23 15.02 0.44
C GLY A 206 -7.72 15.38 0.28
N LEU A 207 -8.47 15.40 1.38
CA LEU A 207 -9.94 15.44 1.40
C LEU A 207 -10.47 16.55 2.31
N ARG A 208 -11.70 16.99 2.01
CA ARG A 208 -12.50 17.88 2.86
C ARG A 208 -13.12 17.09 4.03
N PRO A 209 -13.60 17.76 5.10
CA PRO A 209 -14.22 17.06 6.22
C PRO A 209 -15.37 16.12 5.80
N SER A 210 -16.27 16.57 4.93
CA SER A 210 -17.40 15.77 4.43
C SER A 210 -17.00 14.51 3.67
N GLU A 211 -15.83 14.51 3.03
CA GLU A 211 -15.31 13.38 2.25
C GLU A 211 -14.61 12.34 3.15
N MET A 212 -14.19 12.74 4.36
CA MET A 212 -13.50 11.86 5.33
C MET A 212 -14.44 11.01 6.18
N GLU A 213 -15.75 11.27 6.17
CA GLU A 213 -16.71 10.59 7.09
C GLU A 213 -16.65 9.07 6.99
N LYS A 214 -16.64 8.52 5.77
CA LYS A 214 -16.56 7.06 5.54
C LYS A 214 -15.26 6.47 6.09
N ILE A 215 -14.15 7.21 5.97
CA ILE A 215 -12.85 6.77 6.46
C ILE A 215 -12.86 6.75 8.00
N VAL A 216 -13.39 7.80 8.63
CA VAL A 216 -13.55 7.88 10.09
C VAL A 216 -14.45 6.76 10.60
N GLU A 217 -15.56 6.47 9.92
CA GLU A 217 -16.46 5.36 10.29
C GLU A 217 -15.73 4.01 10.32
N ILE A 218 -14.93 3.73 9.28
CA ILE A 218 -14.11 2.51 9.21
C ILE A 218 -13.12 2.46 10.37
N MET A 219 -12.35 3.54 10.60
CA MET A 219 -11.34 3.57 11.67
C MET A 219 -11.96 3.40 13.06
N VAL A 220 -13.06 4.10 13.34
CA VAL A 220 -13.77 4.02 14.63
C VAL A 220 -14.25 2.61 14.93
N LYS A 221 -14.69 1.85 13.92
CA LYS A 221 -15.13 0.46 14.07
C LYS A 221 -13.97 -0.54 14.17
N LYS A 222 -12.82 -0.26 13.54
CA LYS A 222 -11.78 -1.28 13.25
C LYS A 222 -10.53 -1.22 14.12
N THR A 223 -10.38 -0.25 15.02
CA THR A 223 -9.24 -0.21 15.95
C THR A 223 -9.61 0.29 17.34
N ASN A 224 -8.79 -0.11 18.32
CA ASN A 224 -8.78 0.46 19.66
C ASN A 224 -7.73 1.57 19.84
N LEU A 225 -6.88 1.82 18.84
CA LEU A 225 -5.97 2.97 18.86
C LEU A 225 -6.77 4.28 18.89
N PRO A 226 -6.30 5.30 19.61
CA PRO A 226 -6.81 6.66 19.46
C PRO A 226 -6.74 7.11 18.00
N ILE A 227 -7.72 7.92 17.58
CA ILE A 227 -7.84 8.41 16.20
C ILE A 227 -7.55 9.92 16.12
N ILE A 228 -6.83 10.33 15.07
CA ILE A 228 -6.61 11.72 14.69
C ILE A 228 -7.21 12.03 13.30
N VAL A 229 -7.78 13.22 13.11
CA VAL A 229 -8.36 13.67 11.83
C VAL A 229 -8.01 15.13 11.56
N GLN A 230 -7.35 15.40 10.42
CA GLN A 230 -6.89 16.73 10.00
C GLN A 230 -7.22 17.01 8.51
N PRO A 231 -8.47 17.34 8.16
CA PRO A 231 -8.88 17.58 6.78
C PRO A 231 -8.37 18.91 6.21
N ASN A 232 -8.43 19.05 4.88
CA ASN A 232 -8.19 20.31 4.18
C ASN A 232 -9.42 21.23 4.21
N ALA A 233 -9.20 22.55 4.16
CA ALA A 233 -10.27 23.56 4.06
C ALA A 233 -10.83 23.72 2.64
N GLY A 234 -10.80 22.66 1.83
CA GLY A 234 -11.30 22.68 0.45
C GLY A 234 -10.29 22.21 -0.59
N ILE A 235 -10.75 22.14 -1.83
CA ILE A 235 -9.86 22.03 -2.99
C ILE A 235 -9.30 23.44 -3.24
N PRO A 236 -7.98 23.58 -3.46
CA PRO A 236 -7.38 24.87 -3.74
C PRO A 236 -7.98 25.46 -5.02
N LYS A 237 -8.51 26.68 -4.97
CA LYS A 237 -8.90 27.43 -6.16
C LYS A 237 -7.85 28.49 -6.47
N LEU A 238 -7.60 28.73 -7.75
CA LEU A 238 -6.79 29.86 -8.15
C LEU A 238 -7.70 31.09 -8.26
N LYS A 239 -7.33 32.16 -7.54
CA LYS A 239 -7.93 33.49 -7.72
C LYS A 239 -6.79 34.50 -7.69
N ASP A 240 -6.67 35.32 -8.74
CA ASP A 240 -5.60 36.32 -8.88
C ASP A 240 -4.17 35.74 -8.74
N ASN A 241 -3.89 34.59 -9.36
CA ASN A 241 -2.63 33.84 -9.23
C ASN A 241 -2.24 33.42 -7.79
N LYS A 242 -3.20 33.45 -6.85
CA LYS A 242 -3.03 32.96 -5.48
C LYS A 242 -3.98 31.81 -5.19
N THR A 243 -3.52 30.89 -4.37
CA THR A 243 -4.30 29.74 -3.94
C THR A 243 -5.25 30.14 -2.79
N VAL A 244 -6.56 30.05 -3.01
CA VAL A 244 -7.61 30.36 -2.03
C VAL A 244 -8.43 29.10 -1.72
N PHE A 245 -8.76 28.92 -0.44
CA PHE A 245 -9.56 27.80 0.06
C PHE A 245 -10.92 28.32 0.54
N GLU A 246 -12.00 27.67 0.13
CA GLU A 246 -13.37 28.20 0.27
C GLU A 246 -14.14 27.73 1.51
N THR A 247 -13.57 26.91 2.39
CA THR A 247 -14.36 26.36 3.50
C THR A 247 -14.49 27.35 4.66
N ASP A 248 -15.73 27.59 5.03
CA ASP A 248 -16.14 28.40 6.19
C ASP A 248 -15.68 27.76 7.52
N PRO A 249 -14.97 28.49 8.42
CA PRO A 249 -14.47 27.97 9.69
C PRO A 249 -15.55 27.37 10.60
N GLU A 250 -16.76 27.92 10.57
CA GLU A 250 -17.92 27.47 11.32
C GLU A 250 -18.34 26.06 10.88
N LYS A 251 -18.59 25.89 9.58
CA LYS A 251 -18.90 24.57 9.00
C LYS A 251 -17.78 23.56 9.24
N PHE A 252 -16.52 23.99 9.14
CA PHE A 252 -15.38 23.10 9.43
C PHE A 252 -15.43 22.57 10.87
N ALA A 253 -15.74 23.44 11.84
CA ALA A 253 -15.81 23.07 13.25
C ALA A 253 -16.98 22.12 13.56
N GLU A 254 -18.12 22.25 12.88
CA GLU A 254 -19.26 21.31 13.01
C GLU A 254 -18.86 19.86 12.67
N TYR A 255 -18.08 19.67 11.60
CA TYR A 255 -17.55 18.34 11.26
C TYR A 255 -16.55 17.83 12.31
N MET A 256 -15.69 18.70 12.86
CA MET A 256 -14.75 18.29 13.91
C MET A 256 -15.47 17.86 15.20
N GLU A 257 -16.55 18.56 15.56
CA GLU A 257 -17.43 18.15 16.65
C GLU A 257 -18.12 16.81 16.35
N LYS A 258 -18.64 16.62 15.13
CA LYS A 258 -19.22 15.34 14.69
C LYS A 258 -18.21 14.19 14.82
N PHE A 259 -16.97 14.40 14.35
CA PHE A 259 -15.90 13.40 14.46
C PHE A 259 -15.52 13.12 15.90
N ALA A 260 -15.37 14.14 16.74
CA ALA A 260 -15.11 13.95 18.17
C ALA A 260 -16.20 13.10 18.85
N LYS A 261 -17.48 13.40 18.56
CA LYS A 261 -18.62 12.61 19.06
C LYS A 261 -18.64 11.17 18.54
N SER A 262 -18.12 10.92 17.34
CA SER A 262 -18.01 9.57 16.77
C SER A 262 -16.91 8.71 17.41
N GLY A 263 -15.99 9.30 18.18
CA GLY A 263 -14.89 8.59 18.85
C GLY A 263 -13.50 8.95 18.35
N VAL A 264 -13.34 10.06 17.61
CA VAL A 264 -12.04 10.65 17.30
C VAL A 264 -11.49 11.33 18.56
N ASN A 265 -10.19 11.18 18.82
CA ASN A 265 -9.53 11.68 20.04
C ASN A 265 -8.79 13.00 19.82
N ILE A 266 -8.32 13.22 18.60
CA ILE A 266 -7.56 14.39 18.21
C ILE A 266 -8.18 14.96 16.94
N VAL A 267 -8.51 16.24 16.96
CA VAL A 267 -9.04 16.96 15.79
C VAL A 267 -8.10 18.10 15.44
N GLY A 268 -7.95 18.37 14.16
CA GLY A 268 -7.13 19.48 13.70
C GLY A 268 -7.51 19.87 12.29
N ALA A 269 -6.55 20.49 11.61
CA ALA A 269 -6.78 21.03 10.28
C ALA A 269 -5.48 21.00 9.48
N CYS A 270 -5.56 20.79 8.16
CA CYS A 270 -4.40 20.74 7.27
C CYS A 270 -4.43 21.92 6.30
N CYS A 271 -4.20 21.71 5.00
CA CYS A 271 -4.00 22.79 4.01
C CYS A 271 -5.20 23.73 3.90
N GLY A 272 -4.90 25.03 3.77
CA GLY A 272 -5.91 26.09 3.61
C GLY A 272 -6.54 26.60 4.91
N THR A 273 -6.13 26.06 6.04
CA THR A 273 -6.70 26.42 7.35
C THR A 273 -5.89 27.52 8.01
N THR A 274 -6.50 28.21 8.97
CA THR A 274 -5.95 29.41 9.63
C THR A 274 -6.24 29.37 11.14
N PRO A 275 -5.62 30.25 11.94
CA PRO A 275 -5.95 30.39 13.37
C PRO A 275 -7.45 30.55 13.66
N LYS A 276 -8.21 31.19 12.74
CA LYS A 276 -9.69 31.29 12.85
C LYS A 276 -10.38 29.92 12.89
N HIS A 277 -9.93 28.98 12.08
CA HIS A 277 -10.45 27.61 12.07
C HIS A 277 -10.18 26.92 13.40
N ILE A 278 -8.94 27.01 13.90
CA ILE A 278 -8.54 26.38 15.16
C ILE A 278 -9.36 26.92 16.34
N LYS A 279 -9.61 28.24 16.39
CA LYS A 279 -10.44 28.86 17.42
C LYS A 279 -11.89 28.31 17.40
N LYS A 280 -12.47 28.10 16.22
CA LYS A 280 -13.80 27.52 16.07
C LYS A 280 -13.84 26.05 16.47
N ILE A 281 -12.85 25.26 16.03
CA ILE A 281 -12.71 23.85 16.43
C ILE A 281 -12.58 23.72 17.94
N ARG A 282 -11.69 24.49 18.58
CA ARG A 282 -11.50 24.52 20.04
C ARG A 282 -12.78 24.83 20.79
N SER A 283 -13.58 25.75 20.27
CA SER A 283 -14.87 26.12 20.87
C SER A 283 -15.88 24.96 20.75
N ALA A 284 -15.97 24.34 19.58
CA ALA A 284 -16.90 23.25 19.30
C ALA A 284 -16.61 21.98 20.13
N VAL A 285 -15.33 21.64 20.35
CA VAL A 285 -14.96 20.41 21.08
C VAL A 285 -14.69 20.59 22.58
N LYS A 286 -14.78 21.82 23.11
CA LYS A 286 -14.34 22.15 24.49
C LYS A 286 -14.95 21.25 25.57
N ASN A 287 -16.24 20.94 25.44
CA ASN A 287 -17.00 20.19 26.42
C ASN A 287 -17.23 18.72 26.04
N ILE A 288 -16.60 18.25 24.95
CA ILE A 288 -16.74 16.88 24.47
C ILE A 288 -15.73 15.99 25.18
N LYS A 289 -16.20 14.89 25.76
CA LYS A 289 -15.35 13.82 26.26
C LYS A 289 -15.16 12.76 25.17
N PRO A 290 -13.98 12.10 25.10
CA PRO A 290 -13.76 11.01 24.15
C PRO A 290 -14.87 9.94 24.24
N ALA A 291 -15.53 9.65 23.12
CA ALA A 291 -16.63 8.70 23.09
C ALA A 291 -16.14 7.24 23.27
N LYS A 292 -16.95 6.40 23.94
CA LYS A 292 -16.75 4.96 23.92
C LYS A 292 -17.13 4.42 22.54
N ARG A 293 -16.21 3.71 21.88
CA ARG A 293 -16.43 3.12 20.56
C ARG A 293 -16.96 1.70 20.68
N LYS A 294 -17.92 1.34 19.82
CA LYS A 294 -18.31 -0.05 19.58
C LYS A 294 -17.43 -0.59 18.45
N THR A 295 -16.46 -1.43 18.80
CA THR A 295 -15.46 -1.94 17.85
C THR A 295 -15.78 -3.36 17.39
N GLU A 296 -15.46 -3.66 16.14
CA GLU A 296 -15.61 -4.96 15.48
C GLU A 296 -14.25 -5.41 14.94
N ILE A 297 -13.38 -5.84 15.86
CA ILE A 297 -11.98 -6.16 15.59
C ILE A 297 -11.81 -7.68 15.53
N TYR A 298 -11.36 -8.15 14.37
CA TYR A 298 -10.97 -9.54 14.15
C TYR A 298 -9.44 -9.64 14.05
N PRO A 299 -8.85 -10.84 14.21
CA PRO A 299 -7.50 -11.10 13.71
C PRO A 299 -7.40 -10.73 12.23
N MET A 300 -6.29 -10.12 11.85
CA MET A 300 -6.10 -9.58 10.50
C MET A 300 -4.68 -9.83 10.00
N LEU A 301 -4.59 -10.21 8.72
CA LEU A 301 -3.37 -10.25 7.93
C LEU A 301 -3.52 -9.29 6.75
N SER A 302 -2.44 -8.65 6.32
CA SER A 302 -2.49 -7.66 5.25
C SER A 302 -1.39 -7.89 4.23
N SER A 303 -1.72 -7.69 2.96
CA SER A 303 -0.75 -7.44 1.90
C SER A 303 -0.45 -5.94 1.82
N ARG A 304 0.08 -5.50 0.69
CA ARG A 304 0.23 -4.06 0.38
C ARG A 304 -1.13 -3.37 0.22
N THR A 305 -2.11 -4.03 -0.40
CA THR A 305 -3.35 -3.37 -0.87
C THR A 305 -4.62 -3.88 -0.21
N LYS A 306 -4.56 -5.03 0.47
CA LYS A 306 -5.74 -5.73 0.96
C LYS A 306 -5.52 -6.36 2.33
N THR A 307 -6.56 -6.34 3.16
CA THR A 307 -6.60 -7.01 4.45
C THR A 307 -7.59 -8.16 4.45
N VAL A 308 -7.16 -9.29 5.02
CA VAL A 308 -8.00 -10.46 5.31
C VAL A 308 -8.35 -10.42 6.79
N GLU A 309 -9.63 -10.20 7.09
CA GLU A 309 -10.19 -10.34 8.43
C GLU A 309 -10.62 -11.80 8.67
N LEU A 310 -10.22 -12.39 9.80
CA LEU A 310 -10.64 -13.72 10.21
C LEU A 310 -12.07 -13.69 10.81
N LYS A 311 -13.05 -13.31 9.99
CA LYS A 311 -14.49 -13.43 10.31
C LYS A 311 -15.01 -14.87 10.22
N ARG A 312 -14.26 -15.69 9.49
CA ARG A 312 -14.47 -17.12 9.24
C ARG A 312 -13.10 -17.77 9.16
N PRO A 313 -13.04 -19.12 9.16
CA PRO A 313 -11.83 -19.82 8.79
C PRO A 313 -11.28 -19.29 7.45
N ILE A 314 -9.96 -19.16 7.34
CA ILE A 314 -9.26 -18.67 6.15
C ILE A 314 -8.46 -19.78 5.45
N ILE A 315 -8.34 -19.68 4.13
CA ILE A 315 -7.55 -20.60 3.31
C ILE A 315 -6.16 -20.00 3.07
N ILE A 316 -5.12 -20.76 3.40
CA ILE A 316 -3.73 -20.48 3.07
C ILE A 316 -3.34 -21.45 1.94
N GLY A 317 -3.00 -20.92 0.76
CA GLY A 317 -2.63 -21.75 -0.39
C GLY A 317 -1.21 -22.30 -0.29
N GLU A 318 -1.06 -23.63 -0.40
CA GLU A 318 0.20 -24.34 -0.11
C GLU A 318 1.12 -24.62 -1.32
N ARG A 319 0.70 -24.27 -2.55
CA ARG A 319 1.38 -24.78 -3.77
C ARG A 319 2.70 -24.08 -4.12
N ILE A 320 3.03 -22.96 -3.47
CA ILE A 320 4.33 -22.29 -3.64
C ILE A 320 5.33 -22.98 -2.70
N ASN A 321 5.70 -24.19 -3.08
CA ASN A 321 6.63 -25.02 -2.34
C ASN A 321 7.40 -25.93 -3.34
N PRO A 322 8.73 -25.79 -3.45
CA PRO A 322 9.52 -26.54 -4.42
C PRO A 322 9.84 -27.98 -4.01
N SER A 323 9.63 -28.40 -2.74
CA SER A 323 10.15 -29.66 -2.20
C SER A 323 9.74 -30.91 -2.99
N ASN A 324 8.54 -30.91 -3.59
CA ASN A 324 8.05 -32.01 -4.43
C ASN A 324 7.75 -31.58 -5.88
N ARG A 325 8.30 -30.45 -6.33
CA ARG A 325 7.98 -29.84 -7.63
C ARG A 325 9.23 -29.58 -8.46
N LYS A 326 9.71 -30.62 -9.16
CA LYS A 326 10.96 -30.59 -9.96
C LYS A 326 11.10 -29.36 -10.86
N ALA A 327 10.05 -29.03 -11.62
CA ALA A 327 10.07 -27.87 -12.52
C ALA A 327 10.24 -26.54 -11.78
N MET A 328 9.52 -26.32 -10.67
CA MET A 328 9.66 -25.11 -9.85
C MET A 328 11.04 -25.06 -9.17
N SER A 329 11.51 -26.19 -8.64
CA SER A 329 12.83 -26.29 -8.01
C SER A 329 13.96 -25.94 -8.99
N GLN A 330 13.89 -26.47 -10.22
CA GLN A 330 14.86 -26.15 -11.27
C GLN A 330 14.81 -24.66 -11.63
N GLU A 331 13.62 -24.11 -11.86
CA GLU A 331 13.46 -22.72 -12.26
C GLU A 331 14.02 -21.74 -11.20
N LEU A 332 13.74 -22.01 -9.92
CA LEU A 332 14.26 -21.22 -8.80
C LEU A 332 15.78 -21.28 -8.71
N LYS A 333 16.40 -22.45 -8.91
CA LYS A 333 17.87 -22.60 -8.97
C LYS A 333 18.49 -21.77 -10.10
N GLU A 334 17.78 -21.62 -11.22
CA GLU A 334 18.16 -20.79 -12.37
C GLU A 334 17.84 -19.30 -12.17
N ASN A 335 17.40 -18.87 -10.97
CA ASN A 335 16.96 -17.50 -10.68
C ASN A 335 15.78 -17.00 -11.54
N LYS A 336 14.95 -17.92 -12.02
CA LYS A 336 13.71 -17.64 -12.76
C LYS A 336 12.50 -17.87 -11.82
N PHE A 337 11.42 -17.11 -12.00
CA PHE A 337 10.30 -17.05 -11.04
C PHE A 337 8.91 -17.17 -11.71
N ASN A 338 8.83 -17.61 -12.96
CA ASN A 338 7.59 -17.66 -13.73
C ASN A 338 6.60 -18.70 -13.18
N ILE A 339 7.04 -19.93 -12.88
CA ILE A 339 6.15 -20.95 -12.26
C ILE A 339 5.67 -20.45 -10.89
N LEU A 340 6.55 -19.82 -10.11
CA LEU A 340 6.20 -19.28 -8.80
C LEU A 340 5.16 -18.16 -8.92
N LYS A 341 5.35 -17.19 -9.83
CA LYS A 341 4.37 -16.12 -10.10
C LYS A 341 3.03 -16.70 -10.58
N LYS A 342 3.06 -17.65 -11.51
CA LYS A 342 1.86 -18.32 -12.02
C LYS A 342 1.08 -19.03 -10.92
N GLU A 343 1.77 -19.76 -10.05
CA GLU A 343 1.14 -20.44 -8.91
C GLU A 343 0.59 -19.44 -7.88
N ALA A 344 1.28 -18.31 -7.63
CA ALA A 344 0.75 -17.26 -6.79
C ALA A 344 -0.55 -16.68 -7.35
N VAL A 345 -0.59 -16.34 -8.65
CA VAL A 345 -1.78 -15.79 -9.31
C VAL A 345 -2.93 -16.80 -9.34
N MET A 346 -2.67 -18.06 -9.68
CA MET A 346 -3.72 -19.08 -9.72
C MET A 346 -4.35 -19.32 -8.33
N GLN A 347 -3.52 -19.35 -7.28
CA GLN A 347 -4.00 -19.54 -5.92
C GLN A 347 -4.68 -18.30 -5.35
N SER A 348 -4.21 -17.09 -5.68
CA SER A 348 -4.72 -15.80 -5.17
C SER A 348 -6.24 -15.66 -5.29
N LYS A 349 -6.82 -16.25 -6.35
CA LYS A 349 -8.26 -16.21 -6.64
C LYS A 349 -9.09 -17.16 -5.77
N LYS A 350 -8.46 -18.16 -5.15
CA LYS A 350 -9.12 -19.26 -4.41
C LYS A 350 -8.66 -19.41 -2.96
N SER A 351 -7.58 -18.74 -2.56
CA SER A 351 -7.11 -18.66 -1.19
C SER A 351 -7.22 -17.25 -0.63
N ASP A 352 -7.25 -17.13 0.70
CA ASP A 352 -7.22 -15.84 1.39
C ASP A 352 -5.77 -15.37 1.58
N CYS A 353 -4.84 -16.28 1.89
CA CYS A 353 -3.41 -16.02 2.01
C CYS A 353 -2.59 -17.00 1.14
N LEU A 354 -1.31 -16.73 0.97
CA LEU A 354 -0.38 -17.59 0.22
C LEU A 354 0.80 -17.98 1.10
N ASP A 355 1.01 -19.28 1.28
CA ASP A 355 2.22 -19.83 1.87
C ASP A 355 3.34 -19.79 0.83
N VAL A 356 4.52 -19.31 1.25
CA VAL A 356 5.67 -19.08 0.38
C VAL A 356 6.88 -19.77 0.98
N ASN A 357 7.17 -20.95 0.45
CA ASN A 357 8.38 -21.71 0.73
C ASN A 357 9.28 -21.71 -0.51
N VAL A 358 10.57 -21.39 -0.34
CA VAL A 358 11.57 -21.48 -1.41
C VAL A 358 12.79 -22.31 -1.00
N GLY A 359 12.61 -23.14 0.03
CA GLY A 359 13.64 -24.03 0.58
C GLY A 359 14.02 -25.09 -0.44
N ILE A 360 15.25 -25.00 -0.93
CA ILE A 360 15.82 -25.94 -1.90
C ILE A 360 17.20 -26.33 -1.39
N ALA A 361 17.44 -27.64 -1.25
CA ALA A 361 18.75 -28.16 -0.85
C ALA A 361 19.86 -27.63 -1.78
N GLY A 362 20.87 -26.99 -1.18
CA GLY A 362 22.04 -26.44 -1.87
C GLY A 362 21.85 -25.08 -2.55
N ALA A 363 20.70 -24.41 -2.41
CA ALA A 363 20.46 -23.07 -2.95
C ALA A 363 20.59 -21.97 -1.88
N ASP A 364 20.89 -20.72 -2.30
CA ASP A 364 20.86 -19.54 -1.43
C ASP A 364 19.40 -19.13 -1.15
N GLU A 365 18.80 -19.77 -0.15
CA GLU A 365 17.42 -19.49 0.28
C GLU A 365 17.21 -18.01 0.63
N PRO A 366 18.11 -17.31 1.35
CA PRO A 366 17.98 -15.87 1.58
C PRO A 366 17.87 -15.01 0.30
N LEU A 367 18.62 -15.33 -0.76
CA LEU A 367 18.52 -14.64 -2.05
C LEU A 367 17.22 -14.98 -2.78
N LEU A 368 16.86 -16.27 -2.82
CA LEU A 368 15.63 -16.74 -3.47
C LEU A 368 14.39 -16.14 -2.80
N MET A 369 14.35 -16.13 -1.47
CA MET A 369 13.24 -15.59 -0.68
C MET A 369 13.05 -14.11 -0.96
N LYS A 370 14.15 -13.32 -1.01
CA LYS A 370 14.08 -11.92 -1.41
C LYS A 370 13.38 -11.74 -2.76
N LYS A 371 13.80 -12.47 -3.79
CA LYS A 371 13.26 -12.34 -5.15
C LYS A 371 11.84 -12.88 -5.26
N ALA A 372 11.51 -13.95 -4.55
CA ALA A 372 10.16 -14.52 -4.50
C ALA A 372 9.16 -13.54 -3.90
N ILE A 373 9.47 -12.92 -2.75
CA ILE A 373 8.58 -11.93 -2.12
C ILE A 373 8.38 -10.71 -3.01
N GLN A 374 9.42 -10.22 -3.69
CA GLN A 374 9.27 -9.13 -4.66
C GLN A 374 8.33 -9.54 -5.81
N SER A 375 8.60 -10.70 -6.42
CA SER A 375 7.84 -11.24 -7.54
C SER A 375 6.37 -11.47 -7.24
N ILE A 376 6.06 -12.03 -6.06
CA ILE A 376 4.68 -12.35 -5.66
C ILE A 376 3.91 -11.06 -5.38
N GLN A 377 4.46 -10.14 -4.58
CA GLN A 377 3.76 -8.91 -4.20
C GLN A 377 3.48 -7.96 -5.38
N GLU A 378 4.21 -8.09 -6.49
CA GLU A 378 3.92 -7.39 -7.75
C GLU A 378 2.68 -7.96 -8.46
N SER A 379 2.36 -9.23 -8.21
CA SER A 379 1.39 -9.99 -9.01
C SER A 379 0.08 -10.31 -8.26
N VAL A 380 0.07 -10.24 -6.93
CA VAL A 380 -1.09 -10.65 -6.10
C VAL A 380 -1.34 -9.72 -4.92
N GLU A 381 -2.59 -9.72 -4.45
CA GLU A 381 -3.04 -8.91 -3.32
C GLU A 381 -3.18 -9.68 -2.01
N ASN A 382 -2.90 -10.98 -2.00
CA ASN A 382 -3.07 -11.81 -0.80
C ASN A 382 -1.96 -11.53 0.23
N PRO A 383 -2.27 -11.51 1.53
CA PRO A 383 -1.25 -11.55 2.56
C PRO A 383 -0.39 -12.81 2.42
N LEU A 384 0.90 -12.66 2.74
CA LEU A 384 1.87 -13.75 2.63
C LEU A 384 2.08 -14.44 3.97
N VAL A 385 2.22 -15.75 3.90
CA VAL A 385 2.71 -16.62 4.97
C VAL A 385 4.14 -17.01 4.59
N ILE A 386 5.12 -16.54 5.36
CA ILE A 386 6.53 -16.71 5.07
C ILE A 386 6.98 -18.04 5.67
N ASP A 387 7.16 -19.06 4.83
CA ASP A 387 7.57 -20.40 5.25
C ASP A 387 9.07 -20.61 5.05
N THR A 388 9.82 -20.60 6.15
CA THR A 388 11.27 -20.79 6.14
C THR A 388 11.80 -21.18 7.53
N SER A 389 12.78 -22.07 7.54
CA SER A 389 13.61 -22.35 8.72
C SER A 389 14.90 -21.53 8.76
N ASP A 390 15.25 -20.83 7.67
CA ASP A 390 16.44 -19.99 7.57
C ASP A 390 16.16 -18.59 8.14
N ILE A 391 16.89 -18.23 9.19
CA ILE A 391 16.70 -16.98 9.92
C ILE A 391 17.07 -15.75 9.07
N ASP A 392 18.05 -15.86 8.18
CA ASP A 392 18.46 -14.76 7.33
C ASP A 392 17.50 -14.58 6.14
N ALA A 393 16.94 -15.67 5.63
CA ALA A 393 15.81 -15.62 4.69
C ALA A 393 14.60 -14.94 5.33
N LEU A 394 14.25 -15.31 6.57
CA LEU A 394 13.16 -14.68 7.32
C LEU A 394 13.39 -13.17 7.52
N LYS A 395 14.59 -12.75 7.96
CA LYS A 395 14.93 -11.32 8.11
C LYS A 395 14.76 -10.55 6.80
N LYS A 396 15.23 -11.12 5.69
CA LYS A 396 15.10 -10.50 4.35
C LYS A 396 13.62 -10.40 3.95
N ALA A 397 12.85 -11.47 4.13
CA ALA A 397 11.42 -11.51 3.82
C ALA A 397 10.62 -10.47 4.62
N LEU A 398 10.80 -10.42 5.95
CA LEU A 398 10.09 -9.48 6.82
C LEU A 398 10.39 -8.01 6.48
N LYS A 399 11.64 -7.72 6.11
CA LYS A 399 12.05 -6.38 5.69
C LYS A 399 11.42 -5.96 4.35
N LEU A 400 11.21 -6.89 3.43
CA LEU A 400 10.69 -6.63 2.08
C LEU A 400 9.17 -6.72 1.98
N SER A 401 8.53 -7.34 2.97
CA SER A 401 7.08 -7.52 3.01
C SER A 401 6.38 -6.18 3.22
N ASN A 402 5.46 -5.84 2.34
CA ASN A 402 4.75 -4.55 2.35
C ASN A 402 3.54 -4.54 3.28
N GLY A 403 3.14 -5.68 3.83
CA GLY A 403 1.98 -5.82 4.70
C GLY A 403 2.29 -6.40 6.09
N LYS A 404 1.25 -6.91 6.75
CA LYS A 404 1.32 -7.71 7.98
C LYS A 404 1.26 -9.18 7.60
N VAL A 405 2.43 -9.81 7.59
CA VAL A 405 2.62 -11.22 7.20
C VAL A 405 2.47 -12.16 8.39
N LEU A 406 2.31 -13.45 8.09
CA LEU A 406 2.33 -14.54 9.05
C LEU A 406 3.66 -15.30 8.93
N ILE A 407 4.37 -15.53 10.03
CA ILE A 407 5.61 -16.30 10.05
C ILE A 407 5.28 -17.78 10.23
N ASN A 408 5.68 -18.62 9.28
CA ASN A 408 5.65 -20.07 9.34
C ASN A 408 7.10 -20.58 9.45
N SER A 409 7.61 -20.86 10.64
CA SER A 409 6.94 -20.89 11.94
C SER A 409 7.93 -20.64 13.09
N VAL A 410 7.39 -20.45 14.29
CA VAL A 410 8.11 -20.59 15.55
C VAL A 410 7.72 -21.91 16.21
N ASN A 411 8.57 -22.46 17.07
CA ASN A 411 8.26 -23.67 17.83
C ASN A 411 8.61 -23.52 19.32
N GLY A 412 8.28 -24.53 20.11
CA GLY A 412 8.50 -24.55 21.55
C GLY A 412 9.96 -24.59 21.99
N LYS A 413 10.94 -24.76 21.09
CA LYS A 413 12.37 -24.73 21.47
C LYS A 413 12.79 -23.32 21.89
N LYS A 414 13.56 -23.22 22.98
CA LYS A 414 14.05 -21.92 23.50
C LYS A 414 14.72 -21.05 22.43
N GLU A 415 15.61 -21.63 21.63
CA GLU A 415 16.34 -20.92 20.56
C GLU A 415 15.41 -20.34 19.49
N SER A 416 14.36 -21.08 19.09
CA SER A 416 13.37 -20.63 18.12
C SER A 416 12.59 -19.42 18.65
N LEU A 417 12.14 -19.49 19.90
CA LEU A 417 11.40 -18.40 20.56
C LEU A 417 12.25 -17.12 20.68
N GLU A 418 13.50 -17.26 21.12
CA GLU A 418 14.41 -16.13 21.36
C GLU A 418 14.90 -15.48 20.06
N THR A 419 14.89 -16.20 18.94
CA THR A 419 15.33 -15.69 17.64
C THR A 419 14.19 -15.09 16.81
N ILE A 420 13.03 -15.76 16.78
CA ILE A 420 11.93 -15.41 15.85
C ILE A 420 11.00 -14.35 16.43
N LEU A 421 10.64 -14.42 17.72
CA LEU A 421 9.68 -13.50 18.33
C LEU A 421 10.15 -12.03 18.35
N PRO A 422 11.45 -11.70 18.58
CA PRO A 422 11.92 -10.32 18.42
C PRO A 422 11.74 -9.79 16.99
N LEU A 423 11.94 -10.64 15.98
CA LEU A 423 11.75 -10.26 14.57
C LEU A 423 10.26 -10.04 14.27
N ALA A 424 9.39 -10.94 14.74
CA ALA A 424 7.95 -10.79 14.62
C ALA A 424 7.48 -9.47 15.23
N LYS A 425 7.94 -9.14 16.44
CA LYS A 425 7.60 -7.89 17.11
C LYS A 425 8.12 -6.65 16.36
N LYS A 426 9.37 -6.70 15.89
CA LYS A 426 10.02 -5.58 15.20
C LYS A 426 9.32 -5.21 13.89
N TYR A 427 8.90 -6.21 13.11
CA TYR A 427 8.27 -6.00 11.81
C TYR A 427 6.73 -6.06 11.83
N GLY A 428 6.14 -6.27 13.01
CA GLY A 428 4.69 -6.33 13.20
C GLY A 428 4.04 -7.53 12.51
N ALA A 429 4.68 -8.70 12.57
CA ALA A 429 4.19 -9.94 11.96
C ALA A 429 3.43 -10.82 12.96
N ALA A 430 2.45 -11.58 12.47
CA ALA A 430 1.82 -12.67 13.20
C ALA A 430 2.70 -13.93 13.15
N VAL A 431 2.45 -14.91 14.02
CA VAL A 431 3.27 -16.14 14.10
C VAL A 431 2.43 -17.40 14.13
N ILE A 432 2.88 -18.43 13.41
CA ILE A 432 2.46 -19.83 13.57
C ILE A 432 3.39 -20.49 14.58
N GLY A 433 2.84 -20.97 15.70
CA GLY A 433 3.53 -21.74 16.72
C GLY A 433 3.28 -23.24 16.55
N LEU A 434 4.29 -24.00 16.14
CA LEU A 434 4.19 -25.45 16.03
C LEU A 434 4.26 -26.11 17.41
N CYS A 435 3.39 -27.10 17.66
CA CYS A 435 3.42 -27.97 18.83
C CYS A 435 4.60 -28.98 18.79
N LEU A 436 5.81 -28.44 18.71
CA LEU A 436 7.09 -29.13 18.68
C LEU A 436 8.03 -28.45 19.68
N ASP A 437 8.81 -29.22 20.43
CA ASP A 437 9.79 -28.70 21.39
C ASP A 437 11.13 -29.45 21.30
N GLU A 438 11.96 -29.35 22.34
CA GLU A 438 13.25 -30.03 22.46
C GLU A 438 13.12 -31.57 22.37
N THR A 439 11.96 -32.13 22.70
CA THR A 439 11.66 -33.57 22.66
C THR A 439 10.98 -34.01 21.36
N GLY A 440 10.83 -33.11 20.39
CA GLY A 440 10.23 -33.37 19.08
C GLY A 440 8.74 -33.01 19.00
N VAL A 441 8.04 -33.60 18.02
CA VAL A 441 6.61 -33.34 17.77
C VAL A 441 5.76 -33.91 18.92
N ALA A 442 4.84 -33.11 19.45
CA ALA A 442 3.91 -33.56 20.47
C ALA A 442 2.85 -34.52 19.87
N ARG A 443 2.74 -35.71 20.46
CA ARG A 443 1.76 -36.72 20.03
C ARG A 443 0.43 -36.61 20.78
N SER A 444 0.44 -36.47 22.10
CA SER A 444 -0.78 -36.35 22.91
C SER A 444 -1.33 -34.92 22.98
N THR A 445 -2.63 -34.82 23.16
CA THR A 445 -3.39 -33.58 23.38
C THR A 445 -2.75 -32.74 24.49
N GLU A 446 -2.45 -33.35 25.64
CA GLU A 446 -1.91 -32.66 26.82
C GLU A 446 -0.55 -32.03 26.52
N LYS A 447 0.30 -32.72 25.76
CA LYS A 447 1.61 -32.21 25.40
C LYS A 447 1.51 -31.07 24.38
N LYS A 448 0.61 -31.19 23.39
CA LYS A 448 0.35 -30.11 22.42
C LYS A 448 -0.09 -28.82 23.15
N ILE A 449 -0.98 -28.93 24.14
CA ILE A 449 -1.44 -27.78 24.95
C ILE A 449 -0.30 -27.15 25.75
N LYS A 450 0.51 -27.96 26.44
CA LYS A 450 1.66 -27.44 27.21
C LYS A 450 2.64 -26.65 26.34
N ILE A 451 2.91 -27.12 25.13
CA ILE A 451 3.78 -26.41 24.18
C ILE A 451 3.10 -25.12 23.69
N ALA A 452 1.79 -25.17 23.38
CA ALA A 452 1.03 -23.98 23.00
C ALA A 452 1.08 -22.90 24.09
N GLU A 453 0.87 -23.26 25.35
CA GLU A 453 0.97 -22.35 26.51
C GLU A 453 2.38 -21.75 26.65
N LYS A 454 3.44 -22.56 26.45
CA LYS A 454 4.83 -22.09 26.42
C LYS A 454 5.04 -21.01 25.35
N ILE A 455 4.55 -21.26 24.13
CA ILE A 455 4.64 -20.31 23.00
C ILE A 455 3.84 -19.02 23.28
N ILE A 456 2.60 -19.15 23.79
CA ILE A 456 1.75 -18.00 24.12
C ILE A 456 2.39 -17.13 25.21
N SER A 457 2.95 -17.75 26.24
CA SER A 457 3.67 -17.06 27.31
C SER A 457 4.89 -16.31 26.78
N ALA A 458 5.66 -16.93 25.88
CA ALA A 458 6.79 -16.27 25.22
C ALA A 458 6.34 -15.08 24.35
N CYS A 459 5.28 -15.24 23.53
CA CYS A 459 4.71 -14.17 22.72
C CYS A 459 4.28 -12.96 23.59
N ARG A 460 3.68 -13.23 24.75
CA ARG A 460 3.29 -12.19 25.72
C ARG A 460 4.50 -11.39 26.22
N LYS A 461 5.64 -12.04 26.49
CA LYS A 461 6.89 -11.36 26.91
C LYS A 461 7.39 -10.37 25.85
N TYR A 462 7.26 -10.73 24.57
CA TYR A 462 7.61 -9.87 23.43
C TYR A 462 6.49 -8.89 23.02
N LYS A 463 5.38 -8.82 23.78
CA LYS A 463 4.23 -7.95 23.49
C LYS A 463 3.60 -8.23 22.11
N ILE A 464 3.54 -9.50 21.72
CA ILE A 464 2.75 -9.98 20.58
C ILE A 464 1.34 -10.32 21.12
N PRO A 465 0.27 -9.71 20.57
CA PRO A 465 -1.08 -9.90 21.09
C PRO A 465 -1.63 -11.28 20.73
N LYS A 466 -2.54 -11.84 21.54
CA LYS A 466 -3.18 -13.14 21.28
C LYS A 466 -3.79 -13.25 19.88
N LYS A 467 -4.38 -12.16 19.36
CA LYS A 467 -4.96 -12.09 18.00
C LYS A 467 -3.96 -12.37 16.87
N ASP A 468 -2.66 -12.29 17.14
CA ASP A 468 -1.57 -12.50 16.17
C ASP A 468 -0.84 -13.83 16.39
N ILE A 469 -1.35 -14.70 17.26
CA ILE A 469 -0.81 -16.03 17.55
C ILE A 469 -1.71 -17.08 16.89
N TYR A 470 -1.11 -17.95 16.09
CA TYR A 470 -1.75 -19.08 15.43
C TYR A 470 -1.04 -20.35 15.90
N ILE A 471 -1.75 -21.30 16.49
CA ILE A 471 -1.13 -22.54 16.95
C ILE A 471 -1.41 -23.65 15.94
N ASP A 472 -0.34 -24.28 15.46
CA ASP A 472 -0.40 -25.50 14.68
C ASP A 472 -0.22 -26.70 15.60
N CYS A 473 -1.26 -27.52 15.72
CA CYS A 473 -1.25 -28.72 16.55
C CYS A 473 -0.33 -29.81 16.00
N VAL A 474 0.13 -29.70 14.75
CA VAL A 474 0.91 -30.68 13.98
C VAL A 474 0.21 -32.02 13.87
N THR A 475 -0.14 -32.40 12.66
CA THR A 475 -0.75 -33.70 12.35
C THR A 475 0.27 -34.63 11.72
N LEU A 476 0.42 -35.84 12.26
CA LEU A 476 1.23 -36.90 11.65
C LEU A 476 0.39 -37.72 10.66
N ALA A 477 1.05 -38.46 9.78
CA ALA A 477 0.36 -39.33 8.83
C ALA A 477 -0.41 -40.45 9.56
N VAL A 478 -1.71 -40.59 9.29
CA VAL A 478 -2.55 -41.60 9.98
C VAL A 478 -2.16 -43.03 9.66
N CYS A 479 -1.45 -43.26 8.55
CA CYS A 479 -0.93 -44.58 8.21
C CYS A 479 0.16 -45.06 9.17
N THR A 480 0.88 -44.14 9.83
CA THR A 480 1.93 -44.47 10.81
C THR A 480 1.50 -44.24 12.26
N ASP A 481 0.53 -43.36 12.50
CA ASP A 481 -0.01 -43.06 13.82
C ASP A 481 -1.51 -42.76 13.75
N GLN A 482 -2.33 -43.80 13.93
CA GLN A 482 -3.78 -43.71 13.75
C GLN A 482 -4.47 -42.82 14.81
N GLN A 483 -3.91 -42.75 16.02
CA GLN A 483 -4.45 -41.93 17.11
C GLN A 483 -4.13 -40.44 16.92
N SER A 484 -3.11 -40.10 16.14
CA SER A 484 -2.66 -38.72 15.91
C SER A 484 -3.76 -37.77 15.44
N ALA A 485 -4.69 -38.27 14.61
CA ALA A 485 -5.80 -37.47 14.10
C ALA A 485 -6.73 -37.00 15.23
N GLU A 486 -7.16 -37.91 16.11
CA GLU A 486 -8.07 -37.60 17.21
C GLU A 486 -7.40 -36.69 18.25
N GLU A 487 -6.14 -36.97 18.60
CA GLU A 487 -5.35 -36.13 19.51
C GLU A 487 -5.18 -34.70 18.98
N THR A 488 -4.98 -34.55 17.67
CA THR A 488 -4.90 -33.22 17.04
C THR A 488 -6.23 -32.50 17.11
N LEU A 489 -7.36 -33.17 16.80
CA LEU A 489 -8.69 -32.57 16.85
C LEU A 489 -9.05 -32.12 18.28
N LYS A 490 -8.82 -32.97 19.29
CA LYS A 490 -9.01 -32.62 20.71
C LYS A 490 -8.15 -31.43 21.13
N ALA A 491 -6.91 -31.36 20.67
CA ALA A 491 -6.01 -30.25 20.94
C ALA A 491 -6.50 -28.93 20.32
N ILE A 492 -6.99 -28.93 19.07
CA ILE A 492 -7.55 -27.73 18.41
C ILE A 492 -8.66 -27.12 19.27
N LYS A 493 -9.61 -27.96 19.72
CA LYS A 493 -10.73 -27.50 20.55
C LYS A 493 -10.27 -26.88 21.86
N LYS A 494 -9.33 -27.51 22.57
CA LYS A 494 -8.79 -26.99 23.83
C LYS A 494 -7.93 -25.74 23.65
N ILE A 495 -7.13 -25.66 22.59
CA ILE A 495 -6.31 -24.48 22.29
C ILE A 495 -7.18 -23.27 21.95
N LYS A 496 -8.34 -23.49 21.33
CA LYS A 496 -9.30 -22.42 21.04
C LYS A 496 -9.79 -21.70 22.31
N GLU A 497 -9.88 -22.42 23.43
CA GLU A 497 -10.25 -21.87 24.75
C GLU A 497 -9.17 -20.94 25.33
N LEU A 498 -7.93 -21.00 24.83
CA LEU A 498 -6.84 -20.09 25.22
C LEU A 498 -6.93 -18.69 24.55
N GLU A 499 -7.98 -18.46 23.75
CA GLU A 499 -8.26 -17.22 23.01
C GLU A 499 -7.17 -16.85 21.99
N VAL A 500 -6.53 -17.85 21.40
CA VAL A 500 -5.62 -17.70 20.25
C VAL A 500 -6.25 -18.31 18.99
N ASN A 501 -5.64 -18.07 17.84
CA ASN A 501 -6.08 -18.70 16.61
C ASN A 501 -5.46 -20.09 16.45
N THR A 502 -6.11 -20.93 15.66
CA THR A 502 -5.64 -22.27 15.31
C THR A 502 -5.40 -22.38 13.82
N VAL A 503 -4.33 -23.07 13.42
CA VAL A 503 -3.98 -23.33 12.02
C VAL A 503 -3.57 -24.78 11.84
N LEU A 504 -3.79 -25.37 10.67
CA LEU A 504 -3.35 -26.73 10.40
C LEU A 504 -3.03 -26.95 8.92
N GLY A 505 -1.88 -27.58 8.66
CA GLY A 505 -1.60 -28.22 7.37
C GLY A 505 -2.37 -29.52 7.20
N ILE A 506 -3.42 -29.50 6.38
CA ILE A 506 -4.30 -30.66 6.20
C ILE A 506 -3.58 -31.77 5.43
N SER A 507 -2.78 -31.42 4.42
CA SER A 507 -2.18 -32.38 3.49
C SER A 507 -1.25 -33.40 4.16
N ASN A 508 -0.80 -33.15 5.40
CA ASN A 508 0.08 -34.05 6.14
C ASN A 508 -0.59 -35.35 6.61
N ILE A 509 -1.90 -35.32 6.88
CA ILE A 509 -2.67 -36.46 7.39
C ILE A 509 -2.59 -37.68 6.45
N SER A 510 -2.55 -37.44 5.13
CA SER A 510 -2.66 -38.47 4.10
C SER A 510 -1.33 -38.90 3.48
N HIS A 511 -0.19 -38.47 4.01
CA HIS A 511 1.11 -38.91 3.48
C HIS A 511 1.22 -40.44 3.48
N GLY A 512 1.67 -41.01 2.37
CA GLY A 512 1.80 -42.46 2.18
C GLY A 512 0.49 -43.21 1.83
N LEU A 513 -0.65 -42.51 1.67
CA LEU A 513 -1.93 -43.13 1.31
C LEU A 513 -2.39 -42.76 -0.12
N PRO A 514 -3.12 -43.65 -0.84
CA PRO A 514 -3.74 -43.33 -2.12
C PRO A 514 -4.95 -42.41 -1.96
N ALA A 515 -5.39 -41.79 -3.06
CA ALA A 515 -6.60 -40.94 -3.11
C ALA A 515 -6.67 -39.85 -2.01
N ARG A 516 -5.51 -39.24 -1.71
CA ARG A 516 -5.29 -38.27 -0.62
C ARG A 516 -6.37 -37.19 -0.48
N SER A 517 -6.89 -36.69 -1.60
CA SER A 517 -7.93 -35.65 -1.63
C SER A 517 -9.20 -36.04 -0.85
N ILE A 518 -9.61 -37.32 -0.88
CA ILE A 518 -10.80 -37.80 -0.16
C ILE A 518 -10.58 -37.74 1.36
N LEU A 519 -9.43 -38.24 1.82
CA LEU A 519 -9.08 -38.23 3.24
C LEU A 519 -8.85 -36.81 3.75
N ASN A 520 -8.12 -35.99 2.99
CA ASN A 520 -7.83 -34.59 3.32
C ASN A 520 -9.13 -33.78 3.45
N SER A 521 -10.05 -33.90 2.50
CA SER A 521 -11.31 -33.16 2.52
C SER A 521 -12.22 -33.60 3.66
N SER A 522 -12.27 -34.91 3.97
CA SER A 522 -13.03 -35.43 5.12
C SER A 522 -12.46 -34.94 6.44
N PHE A 523 -11.13 -35.00 6.62
CA PHE A 523 -10.46 -34.52 7.82
C PHE A 523 -10.60 -33.01 8.00
N LEU A 524 -10.54 -32.24 6.91
CA LEU A 524 -10.77 -30.79 6.90
C LEU A 524 -12.14 -30.42 7.49
N VAL A 525 -13.22 -31.09 7.05
CA VAL A 525 -14.58 -30.81 7.56
C VAL A 525 -14.65 -31.06 9.07
N ILE A 526 -14.06 -32.16 9.54
CA ILE A 526 -14.01 -32.49 10.97
C ILE A 526 -13.19 -31.44 11.72
N ALA A 527 -12.01 -31.07 11.24
CA ALA A 527 -11.14 -30.08 11.89
C ALA A 527 -11.80 -28.69 11.99
N LEU A 528 -12.53 -28.25 10.95
CA LEU A 528 -13.31 -27.01 10.99
C LEU A 528 -14.40 -27.05 12.07
N ASN A 529 -15.06 -28.19 12.26
CA ASN A 529 -16.05 -28.39 13.32
C ASN A 529 -15.43 -28.32 14.73
N TYR A 530 -14.17 -28.72 14.88
CA TYR A 530 -13.43 -28.62 16.14
C TYR A 530 -12.89 -27.21 16.44
N GLY A 531 -13.06 -26.25 15.52
CA GLY A 531 -12.77 -24.83 15.77
C GLY A 531 -11.57 -24.25 15.02
N LEU A 532 -11.11 -24.91 13.96
CA LEU A 532 -9.97 -24.46 13.16
C LEU A 532 -10.20 -23.09 12.50
N ASP A 533 -9.25 -22.15 12.62
CA ASP A 533 -9.37 -20.77 12.11
C ASP A 533 -8.62 -20.51 10.79
N ALA A 534 -7.60 -21.31 10.49
CA ALA A 534 -6.86 -21.23 9.24
C ALA A 534 -6.46 -22.62 8.77
N VAL A 535 -6.51 -22.84 7.46
CA VAL A 535 -6.17 -24.15 6.85
C VAL A 535 -5.12 -23.95 5.78
N ILE A 536 -4.03 -24.70 5.85
CA ILE A 536 -3.02 -24.77 4.78
C ILE A 536 -3.40 -25.95 3.89
N ILE A 537 -3.82 -25.66 2.66
CA ILE A 537 -4.38 -26.61 1.70
C ILE A 537 -4.02 -26.23 0.27
N ASP A 538 -4.15 -27.17 -0.67
CA ASP A 538 -4.17 -26.87 -2.11
C ASP A 538 -5.53 -26.24 -2.50
N PRO A 539 -5.59 -24.93 -2.86
CA PRO A 539 -6.84 -24.27 -3.19
C PRO A 539 -7.30 -24.55 -4.64
N LEU A 540 -6.49 -25.26 -5.44
CA LEU A 540 -6.85 -25.70 -6.78
C LEU A 540 -7.50 -27.10 -6.77
N ASP A 541 -7.40 -27.85 -5.66
CA ASP A 541 -8.15 -29.09 -5.46
C ASP A 541 -9.64 -28.77 -5.24
N ALA A 542 -10.48 -29.18 -6.20
CA ALA A 542 -11.91 -28.96 -6.15
C ALA A 542 -12.59 -29.70 -4.99
N GLY A 543 -12.12 -30.89 -4.61
CA GLY A 543 -12.63 -31.64 -3.46
C GLY A 543 -12.42 -30.87 -2.16
N MET A 544 -11.23 -30.31 -1.98
CA MET A 544 -10.87 -29.48 -0.81
C MET A 544 -11.73 -28.21 -0.72
N ILE A 545 -11.83 -27.45 -1.83
CA ILE A 545 -12.62 -26.22 -1.86
C ILE A 545 -14.12 -26.48 -1.64
N ASN A 546 -14.66 -27.53 -2.27
CA ASN A 546 -16.06 -27.90 -2.08
C ASN A 546 -16.34 -28.31 -0.63
N ALA A 547 -15.45 -29.09 -0.01
CA ALA A 547 -15.56 -29.49 1.39
C ALA A 547 -15.48 -28.28 2.34
N PHE A 548 -14.53 -27.38 2.11
CA PHE A 548 -14.40 -26.13 2.88
C PHE A 548 -15.67 -25.27 2.81
N ASN A 549 -16.15 -24.98 1.60
CA ASN A 549 -17.35 -24.15 1.42
C ASN A 549 -18.60 -24.83 2.02
N SER A 550 -18.75 -26.14 1.87
CA SER A 550 -19.85 -26.89 2.46
C SER A 550 -19.81 -26.84 4.00
N ALA A 551 -18.62 -27.01 4.59
CA ALA A 551 -18.45 -26.88 6.03
C ALA A 551 -18.80 -25.48 6.54
N LEU A 552 -18.47 -24.41 5.82
CA LEU A 552 -18.86 -23.05 6.20
C LEU A 552 -20.38 -22.84 6.15
N VAL A 553 -21.08 -23.37 5.14
CA VAL A 553 -22.54 -23.32 5.08
C VAL A 553 -23.16 -24.06 6.27
N LEU A 554 -22.74 -25.30 6.50
CA LEU A 554 -23.27 -26.14 7.59
C LEU A 554 -22.99 -25.55 8.97
N ALA A 555 -21.87 -24.82 9.13
CA ALA A 555 -21.51 -24.14 10.37
C ALA A 555 -22.14 -22.75 10.52
N GLY A 556 -22.97 -22.28 9.57
CA GLY A 556 -23.56 -20.94 9.59
C GLY A 556 -22.54 -19.80 9.41
N LYS A 557 -21.36 -20.10 8.85
CA LYS A 557 -20.25 -19.15 8.61
C LYS A 557 -20.18 -18.66 7.16
N ASP A 558 -21.19 -18.98 6.34
CA ASP A 558 -21.40 -18.42 4.99
C ASP A 558 -22.72 -17.65 4.96
N GLU A 559 -22.63 -16.33 5.09
CA GLU A 559 -23.79 -15.44 5.15
C GLU A 559 -24.64 -15.56 3.88
N ASN A 560 -25.91 -15.97 4.04
CA ASN A 560 -26.85 -16.20 2.93
C ASN A 560 -26.34 -17.19 1.88
N CYS A 561 -25.42 -18.10 2.26
CA CYS A 561 -24.78 -19.07 1.35
C CYS A 561 -24.10 -18.42 0.11
N LYS A 562 -23.76 -17.13 0.18
CA LYS A 562 -23.28 -16.35 -0.99
C LYS A 562 -22.01 -16.93 -1.57
N ARG A 563 -21.07 -17.37 -0.72
CA ARG A 563 -19.81 -17.96 -1.17
C ARG A 563 -20.07 -19.30 -1.85
N TYR A 564 -20.85 -20.17 -1.20
CA TYR A 564 -21.20 -21.47 -1.76
C TYR A 564 -21.90 -21.36 -3.12
N ILE A 565 -22.92 -20.48 -3.22
CA ILE A 565 -23.64 -20.26 -4.47
C ILE A 565 -22.68 -19.78 -5.56
N ARG A 566 -21.80 -18.81 -5.28
CA ARG A 566 -20.81 -18.32 -6.26
C ARG A 566 -19.90 -19.43 -6.78
N GLU A 567 -19.44 -20.32 -5.91
CA GLU A 567 -18.48 -21.38 -6.25
C GLU A 567 -19.12 -22.59 -6.95
N VAL A 568 -20.44 -22.76 -6.81
CA VAL A 568 -21.19 -23.88 -7.39
C VAL A 568 -22.00 -23.45 -8.63
N LYS A 569 -22.26 -22.15 -8.83
CA LYS A 569 -22.99 -21.63 -9.99
C LYS A 569 -22.28 -22.01 -11.29
N GLY A 570 -22.98 -22.74 -12.17
CA GLY A 570 -22.46 -23.25 -13.44
C GLY A 570 -21.82 -24.64 -13.37
N LYS A 571 -21.61 -25.22 -12.18
CA LYS A 571 -21.20 -26.61 -12.02
C LYS A 571 -22.40 -27.56 -12.12
N THR A 572 -22.99 -27.68 -13.32
CA THR A 572 -23.51 -29.01 -13.69
C THR A 572 -22.32 -29.94 -13.71
N VAL A 573 -22.41 -31.09 -13.03
CA VAL A 573 -21.34 -32.09 -12.90
C VAL A 573 -20.93 -32.58 -14.30
N LYS A 574 -20.04 -31.85 -14.97
CA LYS A 574 -19.33 -32.27 -16.17
C LYS A 574 -17.84 -32.26 -15.83
N LYS A 575 -17.24 -33.45 -15.95
CA LYS A 575 -15.78 -33.64 -15.90
C LYS A 575 -15.15 -32.82 -17.03
N GLU A 576 -14.46 -31.74 -16.71
CA GLU A 576 -13.55 -31.10 -17.66
C GLU A 576 -12.17 -31.76 -17.55
N ALA A 577 -11.79 -32.48 -18.60
CA ALA A 577 -10.41 -32.82 -18.88
C ALA A 577 -9.70 -31.57 -19.43
N GLY A 578 -8.47 -31.31 -18.97
CA GLY A 578 -7.72 -30.09 -19.26
C GLY A 578 -7.57 -29.81 -20.76
N ARG A 579 -8.16 -28.71 -21.23
CA ARG A 579 -7.95 -28.16 -22.57
C ARG A 579 -6.59 -27.46 -22.62
N LYS A 580 -5.77 -27.77 -23.63
CA LYS A 580 -4.56 -26.99 -23.94
C LYS A 580 -4.97 -25.63 -24.51
N LYS A 581 -4.36 -24.55 -24.00
CA LYS A 581 -4.59 -23.18 -24.45
C LYS A 581 -4.08 -22.95 -25.88
N THR A 582 -4.80 -22.15 -26.65
CA THR A 582 -4.42 -21.74 -28.01
C THR A 582 -3.31 -20.66 -27.98
N ILE A 583 -2.67 -20.34 -29.12
CA ILE A 583 -1.56 -19.38 -29.17
C ILE A 583 -2.03 -17.94 -28.88
N GLU A 584 -3.26 -17.63 -29.28
CA GLU A 584 -3.93 -16.35 -29.04
C GLU A 584 -4.20 -16.17 -27.55
N GLU A 585 -4.69 -17.22 -26.88
CA GLU A 585 -4.88 -17.24 -25.42
C GLU A 585 -3.54 -17.08 -24.67
N LYS A 586 -2.45 -17.67 -25.20
CA LYS A 586 -1.10 -17.50 -24.62
C LYS A 586 -0.57 -16.07 -24.78
N ILE A 587 -0.76 -15.44 -25.94
CA ILE A 587 -0.38 -14.03 -26.15
C ILE A 587 -1.19 -13.12 -25.23
N GLN A 588 -2.51 -13.33 -25.16
CA GLN A 588 -3.40 -12.57 -24.27
C GLN A 588 -2.99 -12.71 -22.80
N ASP A 589 -2.71 -13.94 -22.35
CA ASP A 589 -2.20 -14.18 -20.99
C ASP A 589 -0.84 -13.49 -20.76
N ALA A 590 0.10 -13.63 -21.71
CA ALA A 590 1.42 -13.04 -21.57
C ALA A 590 1.36 -11.50 -21.48
N VAL A 591 0.49 -10.85 -22.25
CA VAL A 591 0.24 -9.40 -22.11
C VAL A 591 -0.43 -9.11 -20.76
N TYR A 592 -1.48 -9.84 -20.41
CA TYR A 592 -2.27 -9.61 -19.19
C TYR A 592 -1.46 -9.78 -17.90
N PHE A 593 -0.50 -10.71 -17.88
CA PHE A 593 0.38 -10.97 -16.74
C PHE A 593 1.74 -10.27 -16.83
N GLY A 594 2.00 -9.51 -17.90
CA GLY A 594 3.25 -8.76 -18.07
C GLY A 594 4.48 -9.66 -18.29
N GLU A 595 4.31 -10.80 -18.96
CA GLU A 595 5.34 -11.81 -19.20
C GLU A 595 6.30 -11.42 -20.35
N LYS A 596 7.06 -10.33 -20.16
CA LYS A 596 7.93 -9.75 -21.19
C LYS A 596 9.02 -10.69 -21.72
N GLU A 597 9.39 -11.77 -21.01
CA GLU A 597 10.41 -12.69 -21.49
C GLU A 597 9.89 -13.74 -22.45
N ILE A 598 8.65 -14.21 -22.28
CA ILE A 598 8.08 -15.29 -23.09
C ILE A 598 7.22 -14.77 -24.24
N ILE A 599 6.76 -13.52 -24.15
CA ILE A 599 5.87 -12.94 -25.15
C ILE A 599 6.52 -12.88 -26.54
N THR A 600 7.84 -12.73 -26.63
CA THR A 600 8.58 -12.79 -27.90
C THR A 600 8.48 -14.17 -28.55
N ASP A 601 8.56 -15.24 -27.76
CA ASP A 601 8.44 -16.61 -28.27
C ASP A 601 7.02 -16.90 -28.76
N TYR A 602 6.01 -16.36 -28.08
CA TYR A 602 4.61 -16.48 -28.49
C TYR A 602 4.31 -15.66 -29.75
N VAL A 603 4.88 -14.45 -29.88
CA VAL A 603 4.79 -13.65 -31.11
C VAL A 603 5.43 -14.39 -32.28
N ASN A 604 6.62 -14.99 -32.09
CA ASN A 604 7.29 -15.77 -33.13
C ASN A 604 6.49 -17.02 -33.53
N GLN A 605 5.92 -17.75 -32.57
CA GLN A 605 5.01 -18.88 -32.85
C GLN A 605 3.72 -18.43 -33.55
N ALA A 606 3.21 -17.24 -33.24
CA ALA A 606 2.03 -16.69 -33.91
C ALA A 606 2.33 -16.23 -35.34
N LEU A 607 3.55 -15.75 -35.63
CA LEU A 607 4.00 -15.39 -36.98
C LEU A 607 4.01 -16.58 -37.95
N GLU A 608 4.09 -17.82 -37.45
CA GLU A 608 3.93 -19.03 -38.27
C GLU A 608 2.50 -19.23 -38.79
N LYS A 609 1.51 -18.59 -38.15
CA LYS A 609 0.07 -18.82 -38.40
C LYS A 609 -0.70 -17.57 -38.82
N TYR A 610 -0.26 -16.39 -38.41
CA TYR A 610 -0.96 -15.12 -38.57
C TYR A 610 -0.10 -14.07 -39.27
N LYS A 611 -0.75 -13.17 -40.00
CA LYS A 611 -0.06 -11.99 -40.54
C LYS A 611 0.34 -11.04 -39.40
N PRO A 612 1.42 -10.26 -39.55
CA PRO A 612 1.85 -9.31 -38.52
C PRO A 612 0.74 -8.35 -38.06
N LEU A 613 -0.13 -7.91 -38.96
CA LEU A 613 -1.27 -7.05 -38.63
C LEU A 613 -2.33 -7.75 -37.75
N GLU A 614 -2.60 -9.03 -37.97
CA GLU A 614 -3.55 -9.80 -37.15
C GLU A 614 -3.00 -10.04 -35.73
N ILE A 615 -1.69 -10.24 -35.61
CA ILE A 615 -1.01 -10.35 -34.31
C ILE A 615 -1.05 -9.00 -33.59
N ASN A 616 -0.87 -7.89 -34.32
CA ASN A 616 -1.02 -6.55 -33.78
C ASN A 616 -2.43 -6.32 -33.20
N ASP A 617 -3.47 -6.78 -33.87
CA ASP A 617 -4.85 -6.69 -33.37
C ASP A 617 -5.05 -7.51 -32.09
N ILE A 618 -4.50 -8.74 -32.01
CA ILE A 618 -4.53 -9.57 -30.79
C ILE A 618 -3.83 -8.85 -29.62
N LEU A 619 -2.68 -8.23 -29.88
CA LEU A 619 -1.93 -7.47 -28.85
C LEU A 619 -2.73 -6.25 -28.38
N ILE A 620 -3.33 -5.49 -29.30
CA ILE A 620 -4.17 -4.33 -28.99
C ILE A 620 -5.39 -4.76 -28.16
N ASP A 621 -6.08 -5.82 -28.54
CA ASP A 621 -7.26 -6.31 -27.81
C ASP A 621 -6.90 -6.83 -26.42
N SER A 622 -5.70 -7.41 -26.27
CA SER A 622 -5.15 -7.81 -24.96
C SER A 622 -4.97 -6.60 -24.05
N LEU A 623 -4.43 -5.49 -24.57
CA LEU A 623 -4.26 -4.26 -23.78
C LEU A 623 -5.59 -3.55 -23.49
N LYS A 624 -6.57 -3.60 -24.41
CA LYS A 624 -7.92 -3.09 -24.14
C LYS A 624 -8.56 -3.83 -22.96
N LYS A 625 -8.36 -5.13 -22.86
CA LYS A 625 -8.83 -5.93 -21.72
C LYS A 625 -8.16 -5.48 -20.42
N VAL A 626 -6.84 -5.30 -20.41
CA VAL A 626 -6.09 -4.72 -19.28
C VAL A 626 -6.67 -3.36 -18.90
N GLY A 627 -6.90 -2.47 -19.86
CA GLY A 627 -7.51 -1.15 -19.61
C GLY A 627 -8.94 -1.22 -19.05
N LYS A 628 -9.75 -2.15 -19.53
CA LYS A 628 -11.11 -2.39 -19.02
C LYS A 628 -11.08 -2.91 -17.59
N ASP A 629 -10.22 -3.88 -17.31
CA ASP A 629 -10.10 -4.51 -16.00
C ASP A 629 -9.48 -3.52 -14.99
N PHE A 630 -8.61 -2.60 -15.44
CA PHE A 630 -8.12 -1.47 -14.65
C PHE A 630 -9.25 -0.50 -14.30
N LYS A 631 -10.11 -0.16 -15.26
CA LYS A 631 -11.29 0.71 -15.06
C LYS A 631 -12.32 0.08 -14.12
N CYS A 632 -12.42 -1.24 -14.10
CA CYS A 632 -13.30 -2.00 -13.21
C CYS A 632 -12.66 -2.34 -11.85
N GLU A 633 -11.46 -1.82 -11.57
CA GLU A 633 -10.69 -2.07 -10.34
C GLU A 633 -10.33 -3.56 -10.13
N GLU A 634 -10.27 -4.36 -11.19
CA GLU A 634 -9.86 -5.77 -11.15
C GLU A 634 -8.33 -5.94 -11.25
N ILE A 635 -7.64 -4.98 -11.88
CA ILE A 635 -6.17 -4.90 -11.92
C ILE A 635 -5.69 -3.49 -11.56
N PHE A 636 -4.43 -3.36 -11.12
CA PHE A 636 -3.88 -2.10 -10.62
C PHE A 636 -2.67 -1.62 -11.43
N LEU A 637 -2.27 -0.36 -11.17
CA LEU A 637 -1.21 0.32 -11.93
C LEU A 637 0.08 -0.49 -12.16
N PRO A 638 0.67 -1.21 -11.17
CA PRO A 638 1.86 -2.02 -11.41
C PRO A 638 1.66 -3.10 -12.49
N GLN A 639 0.48 -3.71 -12.52
CA GLN A 639 0.15 -4.71 -13.52
C GLN A 639 -0.08 -4.07 -14.89
N VAL A 640 -0.69 -2.87 -14.95
CA VAL A 640 -0.82 -2.11 -16.19
C VAL A 640 0.56 -1.77 -16.77
N LEU A 641 1.51 -1.34 -15.92
CA LEU A 641 2.88 -1.06 -16.33
C LEU A 641 3.59 -2.33 -16.83
N ALA A 642 3.45 -3.45 -16.12
CA ALA A 642 4.03 -4.73 -16.54
C ALA A 642 3.44 -5.22 -17.88
N SER A 643 2.13 -5.06 -18.08
CA SER A 643 1.45 -5.35 -19.35
C SER A 643 1.95 -4.45 -20.49
N ALA A 644 2.14 -3.15 -20.21
CA ALA A 644 2.70 -2.21 -21.18
C ALA A 644 4.14 -2.56 -21.57
N ASP A 645 4.98 -2.96 -20.61
CA ASP A 645 6.35 -3.44 -20.86
C ASP A 645 6.38 -4.70 -21.73
N ALA A 646 5.53 -5.68 -21.41
CA ALA A 646 5.39 -6.91 -22.20
C ALA A 646 4.93 -6.58 -23.63
N MET A 647 3.95 -5.68 -23.77
CA MET A 647 3.46 -5.24 -25.08
C MET A 647 4.51 -4.47 -25.87
N LYS A 648 5.29 -3.59 -25.24
CA LYS A 648 6.40 -2.87 -25.89
C LYS A 648 7.43 -3.85 -26.45
N LYS A 649 7.74 -4.91 -25.71
CA LYS A 649 8.66 -5.97 -26.17
C LYS A 649 8.04 -6.84 -27.28
N ALA A 650 6.76 -7.19 -27.18
CA ALA A 650 6.03 -7.90 -28.22
C ALA A 650 5.99 -7.12 -29.54
N PHE A 651 5.68 -5.82 -29.46
CA PHE A 651 5.61 -4.93 -30.62
C PHE A 651 6.99 -4.69 -31.24
N SER A 652 8.05 -4.59 -30.42
CA SER A 652 9.43 -4.52 -30.93
C SER A 652 9.83 -5.78 -31.69
N GLU A 653 9.36 -6.95 -31.29
CA GLU A 653 9.61 -8.21 -32.01
C GLU A 653 8.80 -8.27 -33.30
N LEU A 654 7.52 -7.88 -33.23
CA LEU A 654 6.63 -7.80 -34.39
C LEU A 654 7.17 -6.84 -35.46
N LYS A 655 7.74 -5.69 -35.05
CA LYS A 655 8.37 -4.70 -35.94
C LYS A 655 9.53 -5.24 -36.77
N LYS A 656 10.25 -6.26 -36.30
CA LYS A 656 11.32 -6.89 -37.09
C LYS A 656 10.79 -7.58 -38.34
N ASN A 657 9.50 -7.94 -38.34
CA ASN A 657 8.81 -8.67 -39.39
C ASN A 657 7.75 -7.82 -40.12
N LEU A 658 7.72 -6.51 -39.86
CA LEU A 658 6.86 -5.53 -40.55
C LEU A 658 7.70 -4.77 -41.58
N ASP A 659 7.19 -4.65 -42.82
CA ASP A 659 7.82 -3.80 -43.82
C ASP A 659 7.69 -2.31 -43.42
N LYS A 660 8.76 -1.53 -43.64
CA LYS A 660 8.82 -0.09 -43.29
C LYS A 660 7.72 0.75 -43.96
N SER A 661 7.07 0.24 -45.00
CA SER A 661 5.94 0.87 -45.72
C SER A 661 4.57 0.61 -45.09
N GLU A 662 4.44 -0.35 -44.16
CA GLU A 662 3.14 -0.72 -43.55
C GLU A 662 2.87 0.00 -42.22
N ILE A 663 3.87 0.65 -41.62
CA ILE A 663 3.71 1.45 -40.40
C ILE A 663 3.40 2.90 -40.78
N LYS A 664 2.11 3.24 -40.94
CA LYS A 664 1.69 4.65 -40.96
C LYS A 664 1.95 5.26 -39.58
N ASN A 665 2.83 6.26 -39.52
CA ASN A 665 2.98 7.11 -38.34
C ASN A 665 1.62 7.80 -38.09
N LYS A 666 1.03 7.56 -36.92
CA LYS A 666 -0.29 8.12 -36.56
C LYS A 666 -0.25 9.59 -36.14
N GLY A 667 0.95 10.19 -36.07
CA GLY A 667 1.20 11.59 -35.76
C GLY A 667 2.16 11.81 -34.60
N LYS A 668 2.60 13.06 -34.42
CA LYS A 668 3.61 13.51 -33.46
C LYS A 668 2.97 14.17 -32.25
N ILE A 669 3.26 13.65 -31.07
CA ILE A 669 2.71 14.16 -29.81
C ILE A 669 3.84 14.64 -28.91
N LEU A 670 3.75 15.89 -28.45
CA LEU A 670 4.68 16.48 -27.51
C LEU A 670 4.14 16.37 -26.09
N PHE A 671 4.95 15.85 -25.17
CA PHE A 671 4.64 15.79 -23.74
C PHE A 671 5.58 16.68 -22.92
N ALA A 672 5.03 17.34 -21.89
CA ALA A 672 5.81 18.06 -20.90
C ALA A 672 5.12 18.11 -19.53
N THR A 673 5.92 18.06 -18.47
CA THR A 673 5.47 18.50 -17.14
C THR A 673 5.88 19.96 -16.96
N VAL A 674 4.93 20.80 -16.58
CA VAL A 674 5.12 22.25 -16.53
C VAL A 674 6.16 22.67 -15.50
N LYS A 675 6.61 23.93 -15.59
CA LYS A 675 7.66 24.50 -14.74
C LYS A 675 7.35 24.29 -13.26
N ASN A 676 8.40 24.04 -12.47
CA ASN A 676 8.39 23.73 -11.04
C ASN A 676 7.68 22.41 -10.65
N ASP A 677 7.18 21.65 -11.63
CA ASP A 677 6.58 20.34 -11.38
C ASP A 677 7.52 19.21 -11.81
N VAL A 678 7.83 18.34 -10.86
CA VAL A 678 8.77 17.21 -11.04
C VAL A 678 8.08 15.86 -11.16
N HIS A 679 6.74 15.83 -11.17
CA HIS A 679 5.98 14.59 -11.16
C HIS A 679 5.59 14.17 -12.59
N ASP A 680 6.01 12.99 -13.02
CA ASP A 680 5.88 12.53 -14.41
C ASP A 680 5.19 11.18 -14.58
N ILE A 681 4.73 10.56 -13.50
CA ILE A 681 4.24 9.17 -13.56
C ILE A 681 2.99 9.04 -14.45
N GLY A 682 1.99 9.90 -14.24
CA GLY A 682 0.79 9.94 -15.07
C GLY A 682 1.14 10.16 -16.55
N LYS A 683 2.04 11.11 -16.82
CA LYS A 683 2.56 11.43 -18.15
C LYS A 683 3.24 10.21 -18.79
N ASN A 684 4.13 9.53 -18.08
CA ASN A 684 4.89 8.39 -18.58
C ASN A 684 4.01 7.16 -18.86
N ILE A 685 2.92 6.98 -18.10
CA ILE A 685 1.91 5.95 -18.39
C ILE A 685 1.24 6.24 -19.73
N VAL A 686 0.77 7.48 -19.94
CA VAL A 686 0.11 7.89 -21.19
C VAL A 686 1.07 7.77 -22.37
N ILE A 687 2.32 8.21 -22.21
CA ILE A 687 3.38 8.06 -23.22
C ILE A 687 3.52 6.59 -23.60
N SER A 688 3.69 5.69 -22.61
CA SER A 688 3.87 4.26 -22.86
C SER A 688 2.68 3.65 -23.61
N LEU A 689 1.46 4.04 -23.26
CA LEU A 689 0.24 3.57 -23.93
C LEU A 689 0.15 4.08 -25.38
N LEU A 690 0.45 5.36 -25.63
CA LEU A 690 0.41 5.93 -26.99
C LEU A 690 1.53 5.39 -27.90
N GLU A 691 2.74 5.18 -27.36
CA GLU A 691 3.84 4.53 -28.08
C GLU A 691 3.42 3.14 -28.59
N THR A 692 2.71 2.37 -27.76
CA THR A 692 2.21 1.03 -28.14
C THR A 692 1.13 1.06 -29.23
N GLN A 693 0.51 2.23 -29.48
CA GLN A 693 -0.51 2.41 -30.51
C GLN A 693 0.02 2.97 -31.83
N GLY A 694 1.33 3.26 -31.92
CA GLY A 694 2.01 3.70 -33.14
C GLY A 694 2.13 5.22 -33.33
N TYR A 695 1.96 6.02 -32.27
CA TYR A 695 2.24 7.46 -32.29
C TYR A 695 3.74 7.75 -32.08
N GLU A 696 4.25 8.82 -32.68
CA GLU A 696 5.59 9.33 -32.42
C GLU A 696 5.56 10.26 -31.22
N ILE A 697 6.22 9.88 -30.14
CA ILE A 697 6.19 10.62 -28.87
C ILE A 697 7.50 11.36 -28.64
N ILE A 698 7.41 12.66 -28.36
CA ILE A 698 8.53 13.49 -27.91
C ILE A 698 8.23 13.93 -26.48
N ASP A 699 9.06 13.52 -25.53
CA ASP A 699 8.92 13.93 -24.12
C ASP A 699 10.02 14.94 -23.73
N LEU A 700 9.61 16.12 -23.26
CA LEU A 700 10.52 17.15 -22.74
C LEU A 700 10.91 16.96 -21.28
N GLY A 701 10.33 15.96 -20.60
CA GLY A 701 10.63 15.62 -19.22
C GLY A 701 9.79 16.41 -18.21
N THR A 702 10.42 16.83 -17.13
CA THR A 702 9.80 17.58 -16.03
C THR A 702 10.39 18.97 -15.86
N ASN A 703 9.70 19.83 -15.12
CA ASN A 703 10.14 21.19 -14.83
C ASN A 703 10.48 22.00 -16.10
N VAL A 704 9.58 21.98 -17.09
CA VAL A 704 9.82 22.58 -18.40
C VAL A 704 9.13 23.95 -18.51
N SER A 705 9.87 24.99 -18.93
CA SER A 705 9.31 26.32 -19.14
C SER A 705 8.40 26.39 -20.37
N ALA A 706 7.43 27.32 -20.36
CA ALA A 706 6.51 27.54 -21.47
C ALA A 706 7.23 27.82 -22.80
N GLU A 707 8.25 28.69 -22.79
CA GLU A 707 9.08 29.01 -23.96
C GLU A 707 9.73 27.76 -24.57
N LYS A 708 10.27 26.86 -23.73
CA LYS A 708 10.93 25.63 -24.20
C LYS A 708 9.91 24.65 -24.78
N ILE A 709 8.72 24.55 -24.18
CA ILE A 709 7.63 23.71 -24.69
C ILE A 709 7.18 24.19 -26.08
N VAL A 710 6.86 25.47 -26.21
CA VAL A 710 6.37 26.05 -27.47
C VAL A 710 7.44 26.01 -28.57
N LYS A 711 8.68 26.33 -28.24
CA LYS A 711 9.80 26.22 -29.19
C LYS A 711 9.93 24.79 -29.72
N LYS A 712 9.87 23.79 -28.85
CA LYS A 712 9.96 22.39 -29.29
C LYS A 712 8.75 21.97 -30.11
N ALA A 713 7.54 22.38 -29.72
CA ALA A 713 6.31 22.07 -30.44
C ALA A 713 6.38 22.57 -31.90
N LYS A 714 6.94 23.77 -32.10
CA LYS A 714 7.22 24.36 -33.41
C LYS A 714 8.29 23.59 -34.19
N GLU A 715 9.42 23.25 -33.55
CA GLU A 715 10.53 22.54 -34.20
C GLU A 715 10.11 21.18 -34.78
N ILE A 716 9.22 20.46 -34.10
CA ILE A 716 8.83 19.09 -34.51
C ILE A 716 7.55 19.06 -35.36
N ASN A 717 6.87 20.19 -35.52
CA ASN A 717 5.48 20.28 -36.02
C ASN A 717 4.57 19.30 -35.25
N ALA A 718 4.42 19.55 -33.95
CA ALA A 718 3.61 18.67 -33.10
C ALA A 718 2.13 18.76 -33.48
N ASP A 719 1.48 17.60 -33.64
CA ASP A 719 0.06 17.51 -33.94
C ASP A 719 -0.79 17.71 -32.67
N VAL A 720 -0.29 17.26 -31.51
CA VAL A 720 -0.94 17.43 -30.20
C VAL A 720 0.09 17.78 -29.12
N LEU A 721 -0.26 18.71 -28.23
CA LEU A 721 0.51 19.03 -27.03
C LEU A 721 -0.20 18.50 -25.78
N CYS A 722 0.50 17.70 -24.99
CA CYS A 722 0.01 17.15 -23.72
C CYS A 722 0.79 17.74 -22.53
N LEU A 723 0.08 18.36 -21.58
CA LEU A 723 0.67 18.97 -20.38
C LEU A 723 0.20 18.25 -19.11
N SER A 724 1.12 18.06 -18.16
CA SER A 724 0.87 17.46 -16.85
C SER A 724 1.27 18.38 -15.70
N ALA A 725 0.47 18.39 -14.62
CA ALA A 725 0.80 19.00 -13.33
C ALA A 725 0.19 18.21 -12.15
N LEU A 726 0.95 18.01 -11.07
CA LEU A 726 0.49 17.36 -9.84
C LEU A 726 0.23 18.35 -8.69
N MET A 727 0.90 19.50 -8.66
CA MET A 727 0.76 20.47 -7.57
C MET A 727 -0.13 21.65 -7.98
N THR A 728 -0.97 22.13 -7.07
CA THR A 728 -1.85 23.29 -7.36
C THR A 728 -1.07 24.57 -7.59
N THR A 729 0.16 24.66 -7.06
CA THR A 729 1.09 25.75 -7.32
C THR A 729 1.63 25.73 -8.76
N THR A 730 1.85 24.56 -9.33
CA THR A 730 2.46 24.39 -10.67
C THR A 730 1.44 24.40 -11.80
N MET A 731 0.18 24.05 -11.51
CA MET A 731 -0.95 24.16 -12.45
C MET A 731 -1.05 25.57 -13.10
N THR A 732 -0.65 26.61 -12.38
CA THR A 732 -0.61 28.02 -12.86
C THR A 732 0.35 28.28 -14.02
N GLU A 733 1.21 27.32 -14.35
CA GLU A 733 2.12 27.41 -15.49
C GLU A 733 1.47 26.93 -16.80
N MET A 734 0.38 26.14 -16.75
CA MET A 734 -0.35 25.68 -17.96
C MET A 734 -0.94 26.84 -18.79
N PRO A 735 -1.60 27.86 -18.21
CA PRO A 735 -2.09 29.02 -18.97
C PRO A 735 -0.97 29.75 -19.72
N LYS A 736 0.22 29.85 -19.11
CA LYS A 736 1.38 30.50 -19.73
C LYS A 736 1.82 29.80 -21.01
N VAL A 737 1.70 28.47 -21.08
CA VAL A 737 1.97 27.70 -22.31
C VAL A 737 0.95 28.03 -23.40
N ILE A 738 -0.33 28.14 -23.05
CA ILE A 738 -1.39 28.51 -24.01
C ILE A 738 -1.19 29.94 -24.53
N GLU A 739 -0.87 30.89 -23.65
CA GLU A 739 -0.57 32.27 -24.04
C GLU A 739 0.63 32.33 -25.00
N GLU A 740 1.67 31.54 -24.74
CA GLU A 740 2.85 31.50 -25.58
C GLU A 740 2.58 30.85 -26.96
N LEU A 741 1.74 29.80 -27.02
CA LEU A 741 1.26 29.23 -28.30
C LEU A 741 0.50 30.28 -29.12
N LYS A 742 -0.33 31.11 -28.47
CA LYS A 742 -1.08 32.19 -29.11
C LYS A 742 -0.15 33.28 -29.66
N LYS A 743 0.88 33.67 -28.91
CA LYS A 743 1.89 34.66 -29.36
C LYS A 743 2.65 34.18 -30.61
N GLU A 744 3.00 32.90 -30.65
CA GLU A 744 3.69 32.26 -31.78
C GLU A 744 2.75 31.86 -32.93
N ASN A 745 1.44 32.15 -32.80
CA ASN A 745 0.39 31.85 -33.77
C ASN A 745 0.29 30.35 -34.15
N LEU A 746 0.57 29.46 -33.19
CA LEU A 746 0.50 28.00 -33.36
C LEU A 746 -0.88 27.47 -32.93
N ARG A 747 -1.57 26.79 -33.84
CA ARG A 747 -2.89 26.17 -33.60
C ARG A 747 -2.76 24.68 -33.30
N ILE A 748 -2.07 24.35 -32.21
CA ILE A 748 -1.88 22.97 -31.76
C ILE A 748 -2.93 22.66 -30.69
N PRO A 749 -3.76 21.62 -30.86
CA PRO A 749 -4.64 21.14 -29.79
C PRO A 749 -3.87 20.81 -28.51
N VAL A 750 -4.35 21.32 -27.38
CA VAL A 750 -3.73 21.09 -26.07
C VAL A 750 -4.62 20.21 -25.21
N ILE A 751 -4.04 19.13 -24.69
CA ILE A 751 -4.65 18.24 -23.70
C ILE A 751 -3.94 18.45 -22.36
N VAL A 752 -4.71 18.66 -21.29
CA VAL A 752 -4.19 18.86 -19.94
C VAL A 752 -4.68 17.79 -18.98
N GLY A 753 -3.81 17.38 -18.07
CA GLY A 753 -4.13 16.39 -17.03
C GLY A 753 -3.25 16.51 -15.79
N GLY A 754 -3.51 15.62 -14.83
CA GLY A 754 -2.82 15.56 -13.53
C GLY A 754 -3.76 15.81 -12.36
N ALA A 755 -3.35 15.41 -11.15
CA ALA A 755 -4.26 15.23 -10.00
C ALA A 755 -4.97 16.52 -9.54
N VAL A 756 -4.43 17.67 -9.91
CA VAL A 756 -4.95 18.99 -9.55
C VAL A 756 -5.76 19.67 -10.65
N VAL A 757 -5.74 19.10 -11.86
CA VAL A 757 -6.45 19.62 -13.03
C VAL A 757 -7.87 19.05 -13.07
N ASN A 758 -8.85 19.90 -13.38
CA ASN A 758 -10.25 19.52 -13.60
C ASN A 758 -10.77 20.08 -14.92
N LYS A 759 -12.00 19.68 -15.28
CA LYS A 759 -12.64 20.13 -16.52
C LYS A 759 -12.82 21.65 -16.55
N GLU A 760 -13.28 22.25 -15.45
CA GLU A 760 -13.53 23.69 -15.39
C GLU A 760 -12.26 24.51 -15.70
N PHE A 761 -11.11 24.12 -15.14
CA PHE A 761 -9.84 24.78 -15.39
C PHE A 761 -9.36 24.62 -16.84
N ALA A 762 -9.50 23.43 -17.42
CA ALA A 762 -9.12 23.19 -18.80
C ALA A 762 -9.96 24.04 -19.78
N ASP A 763 -11.27 24.13 -19.54
CA ASP A 763 -12.18 24.95 -20.34
C ASP A 763 -11.81 26.44 -20.24
N GLU A 764 -11.44 26.93 -19.04
CA GLU A 764 -11.00 28.32 -18.81
C GLU A 764 -9.76 28.70 -19.63
N ILE A 765 -8.79 27.80 -19.73
CA ILE A 765 -7.55 28.05 -20.48
C ILE A 765 -7.66 27.69 -21.97
N GLY A 766 -8.79 27.14 -22.42
CA GLY A 766 -8.99 26.71 -23.80
C GLY A 766 -8.26 25.42 -24.18
N ALA A 767 -8.14 24.48 -23.24
CA ALA A 767 -7.54 23.15 -23.44
C ALA A 767 -8.57 22.03 -23.18
N ARG A 768 -8.28 20.82 -23.65
CA ARG A 768 -9.11 19.63 -23.40
C ARG A 768 -8.67 18.94 -22.10
N TYR A 769 -9.62 18.62 -21.23
CA TYR A 769 -9.35 17.91 -19.98
C TYR A 769 -9.37 16.39 -20.15
N SER A 770 -8.30 15.72 -19.71
CA SER A 770 -8.26 14.27 -19.57
C SER A 770 -8.17 13.86 -18.09
N LYS A 771 -9.21 13.16 -17.62
CA LYS A 771 -9.36 12.77 -16.21
C LYS A 771 -8.38 11.70 -15.72
N ASP A 772 -7.92 10.83 -16.62
CA ASP A 772 -7.05 9.69 -16.31
C ASP A 772 -6.25 9.29 -17.56
N ALA A 773 -5.28 8.38 -17.39
CA ALA A 773 -4.37 8.00 -18.46
C ALA A 773 -5.08 7.34 -19.66
N MET A 774 -6.15 6.57 -19.43
CA MET A 774 -6.89 5.91 -20.52
C MET A 774 -7.72 6.92 -21.29
N LYS A 775 -8.38 7.86 -20.59
CA LYS A 775 -9.11 8.95 -21.24
C LYS A 775 -8.18 9.87 -22.00
N ALA A 776 -6.96 10.12 -21.52
CA ALA A 776 -5.95 10.86 -22.27
C ALA A 776 -5.60 10.19 -23.62
N VAL A 777 -5.48 8.86 -23.64
CA VAL A 777 -5.25 8.10 -24.88
C VAL A 777 -6.45 8.22 -25.84
N GLU A 778 -7.68 8.11 -25.31
CA GLU A 778 -8.90 8.32 -26.10
C GLU A 778 -9.01 9.74 -26.65
N ASP A 779 -8.70 10.75 -25.83
CA ASP A 779 -8.78 12.17 -26.19
C ASP A 779 -7.76 12.54 -27.26
N VAL A 780 -6.53 12.02 -27.16
CA VAL A 780 -5.52 12.14 -28.23
C VAL A 780 -6.07 11.57 -29.52
N ARG A 781 -6.66 10.36 -29.49
CA ARG A 781 -7.20 9.74 -30.70
C ARG A 781 -8.33 10.58 -31.31
N GLU A 782 -9.28 11.03 -30.50
CA GLU A 782 -10.39 11.88 -30.96
C GLU A 782 -9.90 13.20 -31.59
N VAL A 783 -8.81 13.78 -31.05
CA VAL A 783 -8.19 15.00 -31.60
C VAL A 783 -7.42 14.74 -32.89
N MET A 784 -6.87 13.54 -33.06
CA MET A 784 -6.10 13.16 -34.25
C MET A 784 -6.98 12.63 -35.39
N GLU A 785 -8.18 12.12 -35.09
CA GLU A 785 -9.15 11.57 -36.06
C GLU A 785 -10.21 12.58 -36.52
N GLY A 786 -10.37 13.70 -35.79
CA GLY A 786 -11.30 14.79 -36.12
C GLY A 786 -10.59 16.02 -36.67
#